data_AF-A0A142Y420-F1
#
_entry.id   AF-A0A142Y420-F1
#
_cell.length_a   1.000
_cell.length_b   1.000
_cell.length_c   1.000
_cell.angle_alpha   90.00
_cell.angle_beta   90.00
_cell.angle_gamma   90.00
#
_symmetry.space_group_name_H-M   'P 1'
#
loop_
_entity.id
_entity.type
_entity.pdbx_description
1 polymer ?
#
loop_
_entity_poly.entity_id
_entity_poly.type
_entity_poly.pdbx_seq_one_letter_code
_entity_poly.pdbx_strand_id
1 'polypeptide(L)'
;MKSTVSFLVFVVQLGVLHNASSRALSLDSPPSHFHPTGHALEGLPAVAEAQPLYGDDPKSVWNQLHQLLFVADLIPEEIQAELPEERKRLAREPSETYAKHWYFEKRKGEREDKKQFGGDVRVSPRKSFLPSERDALFGLLSQIPDEVRRHRSELHAKTLLLLQWDLLSVWWALEREKYQDEELLQAFCQAIVATAQPREELQKLDSGLEDVLQLRGTDSTRATHLPYVPGDLSLERTPTNPWVEIERKSSALFRANRSLRATRVWVHAGSREASEDLIASAQANSVADIQVPATTQTLLVQQLVAIDDRLNPIVTPVIDELRVRALVGSAELSFDNPTSSRDGSSHWIYLRTRYGTHRETMNDFRFVPDTSQSLFLEYGTLKHATFAAQCALCHRRTDSGGQAPEGIRSFSKYAAVRVANEGERNALAEKEMEEVVAMLRQRLSQSTEKPTAPRGDASEQDDEPTASTTRLPPRPARSEAERRDWVQQVRQAYSLPPEQWPAPNIDPDVKWREIGLLPPVEHPLANPHNADKEKLGKILFFDPRLSGSKQIACASCHDPDLGWADGRTTSFGHGRIPLRRNAPTVRNSGFHQKLFWDGRAESLEEQVIAVLRNPNEMRATEETVLDLLARSDVYQVLFQHSFGDGRITIERVAEAIACFERTIVGGSSRFDVFMKGKREVFQDSEWIGLDLYRREARCMNCHHGPLFSDGQFHDVGLSYYGRKFEDLGRYRVTDDPHDVGRFRTPSLRDITQTTPLMHNGLFELPGVLNMYNAGMPALKPKASQRSDVRFPRKSDHLKPLGLNKQDLDDLAAFLKTLEEPKRRMAAPPLPELHILDFP
;
A
#
# COMPACT_ATOMS: atom_id res chain seq x y z
N MET A 1 11.21 -12.11 80.42
CA MET A 1 10.69 -13.46 80.76
C MET A 1 11.01 -14.42 79.63
N LYS A 2 11.20 -15.70 79.99
CA LYS A 2 10.96 -16.95 79.23
C LYS A 2 10.47 -16.81 77.77
N SER A 3 11.02 -17.48 76.75
CA SER A 3 12.21 -18.37 76.58
C SER A 3 12.43 -18.55 75.04
N THR A 4 13.24 -19.43 74.42
CA THR A 4 13.93 -20.69 74.80
C THR A 4 15.09 -21.00 73.81
N VAL A 5 16.17 -21.63 74.29
CA VAL A 5 17.12 -22.60 73.63
C VAL A 5 17.30 -22.51 72.08
N SER A 6 18.43 -22.06 71.50
CA SER A 6 19.81 -22.66 71.44
C SER A 6 19.98 -23.88 70.50
N PHE A 7 21.15 -24.27 69.96
CA PHE A 7 22.35 -23.57 69.45
C PHE A 7 23.33 -24.63 68.82
N LEU A 8 23.57 -24.59 67.49
CA LEU A 8 24.82 -25.03 66.79
C LEU A 8 25.33 -26.52 66.82
N VAL A 9 26.14 -26.89 65.79
CA VAL A 9 27.19 -27.96 65.70
C VAL A 9 26.85 -29.37 65.09
N PHE A 10 27.35 -29.57 63.86
CA PHE A 10 28.01 -30.73 63.18
C PHE A 10 27.54 -32.22 63.29
N VAL A 11 27.40 -32.82 62.09
CA VAL A 11 27.88 -34.16 61.63
C VAL A 11 27.32 -35.46 62.22
N VAL A 12 26.80 -36.32 61.33
CA VAL A 12 27.19 -37.75 61.17
C VAL A 12 26.90 -38.21 59.72
N GLN A 13 27.47 -39.35 59.31
CA GLN A 13 27.62 -39.81 57.92
C GLN A 13 26.76 -41.07 57.62
N LEU A 14 26.65 -41.43 56.33
CA LEU A 14 26.17 -42.71 55.75
C LEU A 14 24.64 -42.97 55.71
N GLY A 15 24.18 -43.42 54.53
CA GLY A 15 22.81 -43.86 54.25
C GLY A 15 22.56 -43.90 52.73
N VAL A 16 22.56 -45.10 52.12
CA VAL A 16 22.53 -45.28 50.65
C VAL A 16 21.15 -45.71 50.18
N LEU A 17 20.61 -45.13 49.09
CA LEU A 17 20.11 -45.84 47.89
C LEU A 17 19.28 -44.98 46.89
N HIS A 18 19.28 -45.46 45.64
CA HIS A 18 18.37 -45.20 44.50
C HIS A 18 18.35 -43.84 43.76
N ASN A 19 19.11 -43.84 42.67
CA ASN A 19 18.84 -43.23 41.34
C ASN A 19 17.42 -42.68 41.06
N ALA A 20 17.39 -41.45 40.54
CA ALA A 20 16.88 -41.17 39.19
C ALA A 20 17.73 -40.06 38.54
N SER A 21 17.82 -40.01 37.21
CA SER A 21 18.90 -39.29 36.51
C SER A 21 18.57 -37.85 36.09
N SER A 22 19.50 -36.93 36.36
CA SER A 22 19.82 -35.84 35.43
C SER A 22 21.33 -35.60 35.38
N ARG A 23 21.90 -35.63 34.16
CA ARG A 23 23.21 -35.08 33.80
C ARG A 23 22.95 -34.21 32.57
N ALA A 24 23.14 -32.89 32.64
CA ALA A 24 24.43 -32.19 32.74
C ALA A 24 25.20 -32.28 31.41
N LEU A 25 24.86 -31.37 30.49
CA LEU A 25 25.76 -30.91 29.43
C LEU A 25 26.84 -30.03 30.06
N SER A 26 28.11 -30.24 29.70
CA SER A 26 29.23 -29.40 30.14
C SER A 26 29.42 -28.22 29.17
N LEU A 27 29.54 -27.02 29.74
CA LEU A 27 29.95 -25.82 29.01
C LEU A 27 31.48 -25.73 28.96
N ASP A 28 32.02 -25.67 27.75
CA ASP A 28 33.28 -24.99 27.43
C ASP A 28 33.01 -24.17 26.14
N SER A 29 33.40 -22.90 26.12
CA SER A 29 32.91 -21.95 25.10
C SER A 29 33.87 -20.77 24.87
N PRO A 30 33.91 -20.24 23.64
CA PRO A 30 33.84 -18.79 23.47
C PRO A 30 33.00 -18.34 22.25
N PRO A 31 32.53 -17.06 22.17
CA PRO A 31 32.39 -16.05 23.22
C PRO A 31 30.97 -15.42 23.33
N SER A 32 30.54 -15.17 24.57
CA SER A 32 29.69 -14.06 25.07
C SER A 32 28.43 -13.52 24.34
N HIS A 33 27.93 -14.09 23.24
CA HIS A 33 26.69 -13.62 22.56
C HIS A 33 25.58 -14.67 22.43
N PHE A 34 25.46 -15.55 23.41
CA PHE A 34 24.23 -16.34 23.61
C PHE A 34 23.19 -15.52 24.37
N HIS A 35 22.22 -14.98 23.65
CA HIS A 35 20.94 -14.59 24.26
C HIS A 35 20.04 -15.81 24.40
N PRO A 36 19.31 -15.97 25.52
CA PRO A 36 18.31 -17.03 25.65
C PRO A 36 17.11 -16.74 24.75
N THR A 37 16.47 -17.80 24.25
CA THR A 37 15.35 -17.74 23.30
C THR A 37 14.20 -16.86 23.82
N GLY A 38 13.78 -15.90 23.00
CA GLY A 38 12.80 -14.87 23.32
C GLY A 38 13.41 -13.53 23.76
N HIS A 39 14.68 -13.25 23.46
CA HIS A 39 15.33 -11.99 23.77
C HIS A 39 15.34 -11.02 22.58
N ALA A 40 15.03 -9.74 22.82
CA ALA A 40 14.85 -8.73 21.79
C ALA A 40 16.13 -8.25 21.05
N LEU A 41 17.22 -9.02 21.10
CA LEU A 41 18.45 -8.80 20.31
C LEU A 41 18.83 -10.06 19.49
N GLU A 42 18.00 -11.11 19.48
CA GLU A 42 18.17 -12.23 18.55
C GLU A 42 17.89 -11.77 17.11
N GLY A 43 18.83 -12.01 16.18
CA GLY A 43 18.67 -11.69 14.76
C GLY A 43 19.26 -10.35 14.28
N LEU A 44 19.86 -9.54 15.17
CA LEU A 44 20.51 -8.28 14.80
C LEU A 44 22.03 -8.46 14.61
N PRO A 45 22.66 -7.84 13.59
CA PRO A 45 24.02 -7.34 13.72
C PRO A 45 24.01 -6.26 14.81
N ALA A 46 24.41 -6.61 16.04
CA ALA A 46 24.44 -5.68 17.17
C ALA A 46 25.53 -4.59 17.08
N VAL A 47 26.22 -4.50 15.93
CA VAL A 47 27.41 -3.70 15.67
C VAL A 47 27.34 -3.18 14.24
N ALA A 48 27.97 -2.04 13.95
CA ALA A 48 28.14 -1.51 12.59
C ALA A 48 29.11 -2.33 11.70
N GLU A 49 29.46 -3.55 12.12
CA GLU A 49 30.36 -4.47 11.44
C GLU A 49 29.57 -5.56 10.71
N ALA A 50 29.80 -5.70 9.40
CA ALA A 50 29.14 -6.70 8.58
C ALA A 50 29.36 -8.12 9.12
N GLN A 51 28.28 -8.90 9.23
CA GLN A 51 28.34 -10.26 9.76
C GLN A 51 29.01 -11.22 8.76
N PRO A 52 29.80 -12.21 9.22
CA PRO A 52 30.42 -13.23 8.36
C PRO A 52 29.37 -14.24 7.85
N LEU A 53 28.56 -13.82 6.89
CA LEU A 53 27.47 -14.62 6.31
C LEU A 53 27.91 -15.36 5.05
N TYR A 54 28.67 -14.69 4.18
CA TYR A 54 29.10 -15.18 2.87
C TYR A 54 30.60 -15.40 2.74
N GLY A 55 31.39 -14.95 3.72
CA GLY A 55 32.83 -15.13 3.81
C GLY A 55 33.32 -15.06 5.26
N ASP A 56 34.40 -15.77 5.57
CA ASP A 56 34.95 -15.86 6.94
C ASP A 56 35.43 -14.53 7.54
N ASP A 57 35.87 -13.58 6.71
CA ASP A 57 36.18 -12.22 7.15
C ASP A 57 34.91 -11.34 7.12
N PRO A 58 34.46 -10.79 8.28
CA PRO A 58 33.48 -9.70 8.35
C PRO A 58 33.66 -8.60 7.29
N LYS A 59 34.90 -8.27 6.93
CA LYS A 59 35.26 -7.21 5.99
C LYS A 59 35.39 -7.70 4.54
N SER A 60 35.03 -8.94 4.22
CA SER A 60 34.96 -9.40 2.82
C SER A 60 33.95 -8.57 2.00
N VAL A 61 34.21 -8.44 0.70
CA VAL A 61 33.35 -7.69 -0.25
C VAL A 61 31.89 -8.19 -0.19
N TRP A 62 31.69 -9.50 0.00
CA TRP A 62 30.38 -10.15 0.12
C TRP A 62 29.57 -9.67 1.33
N ASN A 63 30.23 -9.60 2.48
CA ASN A 63 29.59 -9.24 3.75
C ASN A 63 29.32 -7.72 3.80
N GLN A 64 30.26 -6.90 3.34
CA GLN A 64 30.07 -5.45 3.18
C GLN A 64 28.91 -5.13 2.22
N LEU A 65 28.82 -5.86 1.09
CA LEU A 65 27.72 -5.72 0.15
C LEU A 65 26.38 -6.06 0.81
N HIS A 66 26.26 -7.20 1.50
CA HIS A 66 25.03 -7.55 2.21
C HIS A 66 24.62 -6.48 3.24
N GLN A 67 25.57 -5.86 3.94
CA GLN A 67 25.29 -4.72 4.82
C GLN A 67 24.65 -3.56 4.06
N LEU A 68 25.23 -3.11 2.93
CA LEU A 68 24.69 -2.00 2.14
C LEU A 68 23.38 -2.31 1.41
N LEU A 69 23.09 -3.58 1.11
CA LEU A 69 21.83 -3.99 0.46
C LEU A 69 20.60 -3.92 1.40
N PHE A 70 20.83 -4.02 2.72
CA PHE A 70 19.76 -4.37 3.67
C PHE A 70 19.78 -3.64 5.01
N VAL A 71 20.95 -3.31 5.56
CA VAL A 71 21.03 -2.59 6.84
C VAL A 71 20.80 -1.11 6.57
N ALA A 72 19.75 -0.56 7.17
CA ALA A 72 19.49 0.88 7.17
C ALA A 72 19.62 1.41 8.60
N ASP A 73 20.45 2.44 8.78
CA ASP A 73 20.32 3.35 9.91
C ASP A 73 19.02 4.15 9.69
N LEU A 74 17.85 3.63 10.11
CA LEU A 74 16.62 4.39 10.40
C LEU A 74 15.45 3.51 10.89
N ILE A 75 14.66 4.05 11.81
CA ILE A 75 13.32 3.56 12.15
C ILE A 75 12.37 3.85 10.97
N PRO A 76 11.48 2.91 10.54
CA PRO A 76 10.52 3.12 9.45
C PRO A 76 9.70 4.41 9.54
N GLU A 77 9.42 5.04 8.40
CA GLU A 77 8.74 6.34 8.33
C GLU A 77 7.36 6.33 9.00
N GLU A 78 6.61 5.23 8.89
CA GLU A 78 5.29 5.09 9.51
C GLU A 78 5.35 5.17 11.04
N ILE A 79 6.44 4.68 11.64
CA ILE A 79 6.66 4.69 13.09
C ILE A 79 7.15 6.07 13.56
N GLN A 80 7.89 6.80 12.73
CA GLN A 80 8.28 8.19 13.04
C GLN A 80 7.11 9.17 13.00
N ALA A 81 6.13 8.95 12.13
CA ALA A 81 5.01 9.87 11.92
C ALA A 81 3.95 9.83 13.04
N GLU A 82 3.51 8.65 13.47
CA GLU A 82 2.39 8.50 14.43
C GLU A 82 2.80 8.80 15.88
N LEU A 83 3.94 8.26 16.33
CA LEU A 83 4.35 8.33 17.75
C LEU A 83 4.37 9.76 18.32
N PRO A 84 4.85 10.82 17.64
CA PRO A 84 4.83 12.19 18.17
C PRO A 84 3.41 12.76 18.38
N GLU A 85 2.46 12.49 17.50
CA GLU A 85 1.11 13.05 17.57
C GLU A 85 0.22 12.28 18.54
N GLU A 86 0.32 10.95 18.61
CA GLU A 86 -0.45 10.18 19.58
C GLU A 86 -0.04 10.51 21.03
N ARG A 87 1.25 10.79 21.27
CA ARG A 87 1.74 11.31 22.57
C ARG A 87 1.11 12.66 22.94
N LYS A 88 0.94 13.59 21.99
CA LYS A 88 0.27 14.88 22.23
C LYS A 88 -1.22 14.70 22.52
N ARG A 89 -1.88 13.76 21.84
CA ARG A 89 -3.33 13.56 21.88
C ARG A 89 -3.86 13.03 23.21
N LEU A 90 -3.04 12.32 23.99
CA LEU A 90 -3.50 11.56 25.17
C LEU A 90 -3.20 12.22 26.52
N ALA A 91 -2.29 13.20 26.59
CA ALA A 91 -1.99 13.99 27.79
C ALA A 91 -1.75 13.18 29.09
N ARG A 92 -0.97 12.09 28.98
CA ARG A 92 -0.55 11.23 30.10
C ARG A 92 0.96 11.13 30.21
N GLU A 93 1.44 10.76 31.40
CA GLU A 93 2.84 10.39 31.58
C GLU A 93 3.21 9.17 30.71
N PRO A 94 4.42 9.09 30.14
CA PRO A 94 4.77 8.08 29.13
C PRO A 94 4.53 6.63 29.57
N SER A 95 4.67 6.32 30.86
CA SER A 95 4.46 4.98 31.41
C SER A 95 3.00 4.50 31.42
N GLU A 96 2.01 5.39 31.32
CA GLU A 96 0.59 5.03 31.45
C GLU A 96 -0.11 4.71 30.12
N THR A 97 0.51 5.05 28.99
CA THR A 97 -0.09 4.92 27.66
C THR A 97 -0.17 3.47 27.18
N TYR A 98 0.82 2.65 27.51
CA TYR A 98 1.09 1.37 26.82
C TYR A 98 0.40 0.13 27.42
N ALA A 99 -0.38 0.27 28.49
CA ALA A 99 -0.69 -0.85 29.38
C ALA A 99 -1.78 -1.85 28.89
N LYS A 100 -2.57 -1.58 27.83
CA LYS A 100 -3.84 -2.34 27.60
C LYS A 100 -4.30 -2.73 26.19
N HIS A 101 -3.83 -2.14 25.08
CA HIS A 101 -4.34 -2.51 23.76
C HIS A 101 -3.24 -2.68 22.71
N TRP A 102 -3.38 -3.71 21.87
CA TRP A 102 -2.28 -4.23 21.05
C TRP A 102 -2.18 -3.53 19.68
N TYR A 103 -1.78 -2.27 19.72
CA TYR A 103 -1.11 -1.59 18.61
C TYR A 103 0.22 -1.06 19.15
N PHE A 104 1.28 -1.83 18.94
CA PHE A 104 2.65 -1.58 19.41
C PHE A 104 2.86 -1.15 20.87
N GLU A 105 3.03 -2.12 21.79
CA GLU A 105 4.22 -2.10 22.66
C GLU A 105 4.60 -3.51 23.13
N LYS A 106 5.89 -3.86 23.11
CA LYS A 106 6.48 -4.90 23.99
C LYS A 106 8.02 -4.97 24.10
N ARG A 107 8.72 -3.83 24.14
CA ARG A 107 9.96 -3.67 24.93
C ARG A 107 10.18 -2.20 25.26
N LYS A 108 10.67 -1.92 26.47
CA LYS A 108 11.22 -0.60 26.81
C LYS A 108 12.51 -0.40 26.02
N GLY A 109 12.49 0.47 25.02
CA GLY A 109 13.71 0.87 24.32
C GLY A 109 14.60 1.72 25.23
N GLU A 110 15.84 1.29 25.42
CA GLU A 110 16.89 2.09 26.02
C GLU A 110 17.57 2.96 24.95
N ARG A 111 18.77 3.47 25.24
CA ARG A 111 19.45 4.46 24.38
C ARG A 111 19.97 3.85 23.07
N GLU A 112 20.25 2.55 23.03
CA GLU A 112 20.75 1.83 21.86
C GLU A 112 19.64 1.32 20.92
N ASP A 113 18.41 1.11 21.41
CA ASP A 113 17.24 0.75 20.57
C ASP A 113 16.89 1.86 19.54
N LYS A 114 17.47 3.07 19.67
CA LYS A 114 17.40 4.14 18.67
C LYS A 114 18.41 4.00 17.51
N LYS A 115 19.30 3.01 17.57
CA LYS A 115 20.26 2.64 16.52
C LYS A 115 20.02 1.24 15.95
N GLN A 116 19.39 0.34 16.71
CA GLN A 116 19.42 -1.11 16.45
C GLN A 116 18.10 -1.71 15.90
N PHE A 117 17.37 -0.98 15.04
CA PHE A 117 16.21 -1.55 14.33
C PHE A 117 16.63 -2.31 13.06
N GLY A 118 17.26 -3.48 13.22
CA GLY A 118 17.62 -4.34 12.09
C GLY A 118 18.29 -5.65 12.52
N GLY A 119 17.60 -6.80 12.52
CA GLY A 119 16.16 -6.96 12.33
C GLY A 119 15.77 -8.43 12.57
N ASP A 120 15.28 -9.08 11.53
CA ASP A 120 15.20 -10.54 11.41
C ASP A 120 15.22 -10.87 9.89
N VAL A 121 15.32 -12.15 9.49
CA VAL A 121 15.71 -12.62 8.15
C VAL A 121 14.57 -12.56 7.12
N ARG A 122 13.88 -11.42 7.09
CA ARG A 122 13.40 -10.78 5.86
C ARG A 122 13.73 -9.30 5.95
N VAL A 123 15.03 -8.99 5.88
CA VAL A 123 15.50 -7.62 5.70
C VAL A 123 14.88 -7.06 4.41
N SER A 124 14.14 -5.96 4.54
CA SER A 124 13.46 -5.34 3.41
C SER A 124 14.49 -4.85 2.38
N PRO A 125 14.36 -5.22 1.10
CA PRO A 125 15.29 -4.75 0.08
C PRO A 125 15.29 -3.23 0.01
N ARG A 126 16.47 -2.59 0.18
CA ARG A 126 16.59 -1.12 0.15
C ARG A 126 16.05 -0.56 -1.17
N LYS A 127 15.22 0.47 -1.06
CA LYS A 127 14.60 1.19 -2.20
C LYS A 127 15.34 2.48 -2.57
N SER A 128 16.31 2.87 -1.77
CA SER A 128 17.08 4.10 -1.89
C SER A 128 18.38 4.00 -1.08
N PHE A 129 19.33 4.87 -1.42
CA PHE A 129 20.65 4.97 -0.81
C PHE A 129 21.00 6.46 -0.70
N LEU A 130 21.71 6.84 0.37
CA LEU A 130 22.38 8.13 0.46
C LEU A 130 23.55 8.17 -0.55
N PRO A 131 24.02 9.35 -1.02
CA PRO A 131 25.09 9.42 -2.03
C PRO A 131 26.36 8.63 -1.66
N SER A 132 26.80 8.70 -0.40
CA SER A 132 27.95 7.93 0.10
C SER A 132 27.71 6.42 0.15
N GLU A 133 26.47 5.99 0.37
CA GLU A 133 26.08 4.58 0.33
C GLU A 133 26.00 4.09 -1.11
N ARG A 134 25.47 4.92 -2.03
CA ARG A 134 25.40 4.64 -3.47
C ARG A 134 26.78 4.40 -4.05
N ASP A 135 27.74 5.29 -3.77
CA ASP A 135 29.09 5.18 -4.35
C ASP A 135 29.87 4.01 -3.73
N ALA A 136 29.68 3.72 -2.44
CA ALA A 136 30.24 2.51 -1.81
C ALA A 136 29.62 1.23 -2.39
N LEU A 137 28.30 1.20 -2.59
CA LEU A 137 27.57 0.08 -3.17
C LEU A 137 27.98 -0.15 -4.63
N PHE A 138 28.06 0.91 -5.44
CA PHE A 138 28.54 0.85 -6.82
C PHE A 138 29.98 0.30 -6.90
N GLY A 139 30.85 0.78 -5.99
CA GLY A 139 32.23 0.29 -5.85
C GLY A 139 32.31 -1.20 -5.50
N LEU A 140 31.47 -1.69 -4.58
CA LEU A 140 31.42 -3.11 -4.23
C LEU A 140 30.79 -3.96 -5.36
N LEU A 141 29.66 -3.55 -5.92
CA LEU A 141 29.00 -4.23 -7.06
C LEU A 141 29.95 -4.40 -8.25
N SER A 142 30.76 -3.38 -8.55
CA SER A 142 31.76 -3.43 -9.63
C SER A 142 32.88 -4.45 -9.40
N GLN A 143 33.14 -4.84 -8.15
CA GLN A 143 34.15 -5.85 -7.81
C GLN A 143 33.59 -7.29 -7.88
N ILE A 144 32.29 -7.48 -7.69
CA ILE A 144 31.62 -8.80 -7.68
C ILE A 144 31.99 -9.69 -8.88
N PRO A 145 32.02 -9.22 -10.14
CA PRO A 145 32.41 -10.06 -11.28
C PRO A 145 33.80 -10.69 -11.15
N ASP A 146 34.79 -9.96 -10.64
CA ASP A 146 36.15 -10.46 -10.50
C ASP A 146 36.42 -11.15 -9.17
N GLU A 147 35.68 -10.80 -8.11
CA GLU A 147 35.66 -11.57 -6.86
C GLU A 147 35.08 -12.97 -7.05
N VAL A 148 33.97 -13.11 -7.80
CA VAL A 148 33.43 -14.46 -8.12
C VAL A 148 34.42 -15.19 -9.02
N ARG A 149 34.98 -14.52 -10.05
CA ARG A 149 35.93 -15.14 -10.99
C ARG A 149 37.17 -15.70 -10.27
N ARG A 150 37.67 -15.01 -9.25
CA ARG A 150 38.85 -15.45 -8.47
C ARG A 150 38.53 -16.60 -7.52
N HIS A 151 37.40 -16.56 -6.82
CA HIS A 151 37.09 -17.49 -5.74
C HIS A 151 36.06 -18.59 -6.12
N ARG A 152 35.69 -18.75 -7.41
CA ARG A 152 34.63 -19.70 -7.86
C ARG A 152 34.92 -21.17 -7.49
N SER A 153 36.17 -21.56 -7.28
CA SER A 153 36.54 -22.91 -6.80
C SER A 153 36.44 -23.11 -5.28
N GLU A 154 36.24 -22.03 -4.53
CA GLU A 154 36.25 -21.99 -3.07
C GLU A 154 34.86 -21.61 -2.51
N LEU A 155 34.10 -20.81 -3.26
CA LEU A 155 32.72 -20.43 -2.91
C LEU A 155 31.73 -21.57 -3.17
N HIS A 156 31.08 -22.04 -2.11
CA HIS A 156 30.03 -23.05 -2.22
C HIS A 156 28.81 -22.54 -3.00
N ALA A 157 28.20 -23.43 -3.80
CA ALA A 157 27.12 -23.08 -4.74
C ALA A 157 25.87 -22.47 -4.07
N LYS A 158 25.57 -22.88 -2.83
CA LYS A 158 24.47 -22.35 -1.99
C LYS A 158 24.71 -20.88 -1.61
N THR A 159 25.97 -20.48 -1.46
CA THR A 159 26.41 -19.11 -1.10
C THR A 159 26.23 -18.17 -2.28
N LEU A 160 26.67 -18.58 -3.47
CA LEU A 160 26.47 -17.84 -4.73
C LEU A 160 24.98 -17.65 -5.05
N LEU A 161 24.14 -18.68 -4.81
CA LEU A 161 22.69 -18.58 -4.95
C LEU A 161 22.09 -17.51 -4.03
N LEU A 162 22.41 -17.55 -2.73
CA LEU A 162 21.84 -16.62 -1.76
C LEU A 162 22.28 -15.17 -2.03
N LEU A 163 23.53 -14.97 -2.44
CA LEU A 163 24.03 -13.66 -2.87
C LEU A 163 23.35 -13.18 -4.16
N GLN A 164 23.14 -14.05 -5.15
CA GLN A 164 22.39 -13.69 -6.37
C GLN A 164 20.95 -13.27 -6.01
N TRP A 165 20.30 -14.03 -5.11
CA TRP A 165 18.92 -13.76 -4.70
C TRP A 165 18.78 -12.42 -3.95
N ASP A 166 19.76 -12.08 -3.12
CA ASP A 166 19.85 -10.78 -2.47
C ASP A 166 19.98 -9.62 -3.47
N LEU A 167 20.93 -9.74 -4.40
CA LEU A 167 21.16 -8.77 -5.47
C LEU A 167 19.90 -8.58 -6.34
N LEU A 168 19.27 -9.69 -6.73
CA LEU A 168 18.02 -9.71 -7.50
C LEU A 168 16.87 -9.05 -6.73
N SER A 169 16.81 -9.24 -5.41
CA SER A 169 15.76 -8.68 -4.54
C SER A 169 15.84 -7.17 -4.40
N VAL A 170 17.04 -6.62 -4.22
CA VAL A 170 17.24 -5.17 -4.19
C VAL A 170 17.06 -4.56 -5.58
N TRP A 171 17.70 -5.11 -6.60
CA TRP A 171 17.55 -4.64 -7.97
C TRP A 171 16.07 -4.61 -8.43
N TRP A 172 15.32 -5.69 -8.21
CA TRP A 172 13.91 -5.75 -8.62
C TRP A 172 12.99 -4.82 -7.79
N ALA A 173 13.35 -4.51 -6.55
CA ALA A 173 12.69 -3.45 -5.80
C ALA A 173 12.94 -2.08 -6.46
N LEU A 174 14.19 -1.77 -6.79
CA LEU A 174 14.57 -0.52 -7.45
C LEU A 174 13.91 -0.35 -8.84
N GLU A 175 13.84 -1.40 -9.66
CA GLU A 175 13.11 -1.37 -10.95
C GLU A 175 11.63 -1.04 -10.76
N ARG A 176 10.98 -1.67 -9.79
CA ARG A 176 9.54 -1.49 -9.53
C ARG A 176 9.19 -0.10 -9.02
N GLU A 177 10.07 0.49 -8.20
CA GLU A 177 9.95 1.88 -7.75
C GLU A 177 10.50 2.90 -8.79
N LYS A 178 11.03 2.40 -9.92
CA LYS A 178 11.60 3.19 -11.03
C LYS A 178 12.76 4.08 -10.59
N TYR A 179 13.71 3.50 -9.86
CA TYR A 179 14.95 4.15 -9.49
C TYR A 179 15.66 4.71 -10.73
N GLN A 180 16.28 5.89 -10.60
CA GLN A 180 16.76 6.67 -11.76
C GLN A 180 18.27 6.51 -12.03
N ASP A 181 18.97 5.72 -11.22
CA ASP A 181 20.42 5.51 -11.32
C ASP A 181 20.73 4.32 -12.24
N GLU A 182 20.72 4.59 -13.54
CA GLU A 182 20.94 3.59 -14.58
C GLU A 182 22.33 2.93 -14.48
N GLU A 183 23.35 3.63 -13.96
CA GLU A 183 24.68 3.07 -13.69
C GLU A 183 24.64 2.03 -12.56
N LEU A 184 24.01 2.37 -11.43
CA LEU A 184 23.86 1.45 -10.30
C LEU A 184 23.03 0.23 -10.67
N LEU A 185 21.91 0.43 -11.39
CA LEU A 185 21.07 -0.66 -11.89
C LEU A 185 21.85 -1.57 -12.86
N GLN A 186 22.74 -1.01 -13.68
CA GLN A 186 23.60 -1.80 -14.56
C GLN A 186 24.69 -2.57 -13.78
N ALA A 187 25.27 -1.99 -12.73
CA ALA A 187 26.21 -2.69 -11.85
C ALA A 187 25.53 -3.85 -11.09
N PHE A 188 24.28 -3.65 -10.63
CA PHE A 188 23.42 -4.73 -10.11
C PHE A 188 23.23 -5.84 -11.15
N CYS A 189 22.86 -5.49 -12.38
CA CYS A 189 22.68 -6.47 -13.46
C CYS A 189 23.96 -7.31 -13.68
N GLN A 190 25.13 -6.67 -13.73
CA GLN A 190 26.43 -7.36 -13.89
C GLN A 190 26.74 -8.29 -12.70
N ALA A 191 26.47 -7.87 -11.46
CA ALA A 191 26.67 -8.68 -10.26
C ALA A 191 25.73 -9.91 -10.20
N ILE A 192 24.47 -9.76 -10.64
CA ILE A 192 23.48 -10.86 -10.76
C ILE A 192 23.94 -11.91 -11.78
N VAL A 193 24.53 -11.49 -12.90
CA VAL A 193 25.10 -12.41 -13.91
C VAL A 193 26.37 -13.07 -13.40
N ALA A 194 27.25 -12.34 -12.72
CA ALA A 194 28.49 -12.90 -12.18
C ALA A 194 28.26 -14.03 -11.15
N THR A 195 27.22 -13.87 -10.32
CA THR A 195 26.80 -14.83 -9.30
C THR A 195 25.93 -15.98 -9.86
N ALA A 196 25.59 -15.94 -11.15
CA ALA A 196 24.85 -17.01 -11.81
C ALA A 196 25.64 -18.33 -11.89
N GLN A 197 24.87 -19.42 -11.96
CA GLN A 197 25.36 -20.79 -11.94
C GLN A 197 24.57 -21.65 -12.95
N PRO A 198 25.17 -22.71 -13.50
CA PRO A 198 24.48 -23.68 -14.35
C PRO A 198 23.22 -24.24 -13.70
N ARG A 199 22.16 -24.42 -14.51
CA ARG A 199 20.89 -25.07 -14.13
C ARG A 199 21.11 -26.37 -13.34
N GLU A 200 22.06 -27.20 -13.79
CA GLU A 200 22.40 -28.46 -13.13
C GLU A 200 22.98 -28.32 -11.72
N GLU A 201 23.80 -27.29 -11.45
CA GLU A 201 24.39 -27.08 -10.12
C GLU A 201 23.32 -26.59 -9.16
N LEU A 202 22.52 -25.61 -9.60
CA LEU A 202 21.38 -25.08 -8.85
C LEU A 202 20.35 -26.16 -8.49
N GLN A 203 20.14 -27.17 -9.36
CA GLN A 203 19.23 -28.29 -9.10
C GLN A 203 19.81 -29.39 -8.20
N LYS A 204 21.13 -29.42 -7.98
CA LYS A 204 21.81 -30.40 -7.10
C LYS A 204 21.99 -29.90 -5.66
N LEU A 205 21.66 -28.63 -5.38
CA LEU A 205 21.72 -28.04 -4.04
C LEU A 205 20.78 -28.75 -3.06
N ASP A 206 21.21 -28.94 -1.81
CA ASP A 206 20.31 -29.40 -0.77
C ASP A 206 19.28 -28.31 -0.37
N SER A 207 18.06 -28.77 -0.11
CA SER A 207 16.89 -28.01 0.30
C SER A 207 16.96 -27.47 1.74
N GLY A 208 17.74 -28.10 2.62
CA GLY A 208 17.73 -27.94 4.07
C GLY A 208 16.54 -28.59 4.78
N LEU A 209 15.69 -29.32 4.07
CA LEU A 209 14.47 -29.89 4.64
C LEU A 209 14.80 -30.89 5.76
N GLU A 210 15.83 -31.73 5.58
CA GLU A 210 16.19 -32.76 6.58
C GLU A 210 16.59 -32.18 7.94
N ASP A 211 17.18 -30.98 8.01
CA ASP A 211 17.44 -30.28 9.27
C ASP A 211 16.15 -29.92 10.02
N VAL A 212 15.07 -29.61 9.30
CA VAL A 212 13.74 -29.39 9.90
C VAL A 212 13.09 -30.73 10.25
N LEU A 213 13.27 -31.76 9.42
CA LEU A 213 12.70 -33.10 9.65
C LEU A 213 13.37 -33.85 10.81
N GLN A 214 14.58 -33.47 11.22
CA GLN A 214 15.22 -33.92 12.46
C GLN A 214 14.47 -33.44 13.73
N LEU A 215 13.60 -32.44 13.62
CA LEU A 215 12.75 -31.94 14.72
C LEU A 215 11.41 -32.67 14.84
N ARG A 216 11.13 -33.70 14.00
CA ARG A 216 9.93 -34.54 14.13
C ARG A 216 9.85 -35.16 15.52
N GLY A 217 8.70 -34.99 16.17
CA GLY A 217 8.43 -35.59 17.49
C GLY A 217 8.78 -34.71 18.69
N THR A 218 9.20 -33.45 18.49
CA THR A 218 9.08 -32.45 19.56
C THR A 218 7.61 -32.22 19.90
N ASP A 219 7.33 -32.08 21.20
CA ASP A 219 6.03 -32.30 21.85
C ASP A 219 4.81 -31.73 21.10
N SER A 220 3.79 -32.56 20.87
CA SER A 220 2.62 -32.28 20.03
C SER A 220 1.60 -31.31 20.64
N THR A 221 1.97 -30.63 21.71
CA THR A 221 1.22 -29.52 22.28
C THR A 221 0.89 -28.46 21.22
N ARG A 222 -0.32 -27.90 21.28
CA ARG A 222 -0.80 -26.84 20.37
C ARG A 222 -0.17 -25.46 20.65
N ALA A 223 1.00 -25.44 21.29
CA ALA A 223 1.71 -24.26 21.75
C ALA A 223 2.45 -23.58 20.59
N THR A 224 2.08 -22.32 20.30
CA THR A 224 2.68 -21.47 19.25
C THR A 224 4.11 -20.99 19.55
N HIS A 225 4.68 -21.40 20.69
CA HIS A 225 6.01 -21.00 21.15
C HIS A 225 7.03 -22.16 21.20
N LEU A 226 6.63 -23.39 20.85
CA LEU A 226 7.52 -24.55 20.75
C LEU A 226 7.66 -24.98 19.28
N PRO A 227 8.84 -25.46 18.83
CA PRO A 227 8.98 -26.07 17.51
C PRO A 227 8.09 -27.31 17.36
N TYR A 228 7.41 -27.43 16.22
CA TYR A 228 6.63 -28.61 15.86
C TYR A 228 6.77 -28.91 14.36
N VAL A 229 7.13 -30.16 14.06
CA VAL A 229 7.19 -30.70 12.70
C VAL A 229 6.39 -32.01 12.66
N PRO A 230 5.40 -32.16 11.76
CA PRO A 230 4.58 -33.36 11.68
C PRO A 230 5.44 -34.59 11.36
N GLY A 231 5.24 -35.68 12.11
CA GLY A 231 6.01 -36.92 11.96
C GLY A 231 5.86 -37.58 10.57
N ASP A 232 4.77 -37.28 9.88
CA ASP A 232 4.40 -37.74 8.53
C ASP A 232 4.80 -36.77 7.40
N LEU A 233 5.41 -35.61 7.72
CA LEU A 233 5.71 -34.59 6.72
C LEU A 233 6.66 -35.12 5.63
N SER A 234 6.21 -35.08 4.38
CA SER A 234 7.04 -35.30 3.19
C SER A 234 6.59 -34.41 2.03
N LEU A 235 7.57 -33.91 1.25
CA LEU A 235 7.35 -33.17 0.01
C LEU A 235 7.47 -34.05 -1.26
N GLU A 236 7.73 -35.35 -1.06
CA GLU A 236 7.73 -36.37 -2.11
C GLU A 236 6.31 -36.82 -2.45
N ARG A 237 6.04 -37.11 -3.72
CA ARG A 237 4.68 -37.48 -4.17
C ARG A 237 4.56 -38.97 -4.39
N THR A 238 4.50 -39.72 -3.29
CA THR A 238 4.21 -41.16 -3.31
C THR A 238 2.70 -41.42 -3.14
N PRO A 239 2.16 -42.57 -3.60
CA PRO A 239 0.76 -42.94 -3.35
C PRO A 239 0.40 -43.05 -1.86
N THR A 240 1.40 -43.24 -1.00
CA THR A 240 1.24 -43.36 0.45
C THR A 240 1.40 -42.05 1.22
N ASN A 241 1.90 -40.96 0.61
CA ASN A 241 2.02 -39.67 1.29
C ASN A 241 0.63 -39.04 1.51
N PRO A 242 0.20 -38.79 2.76
CA PRO A 242 -1.09 -38.14 3.04
C PRO A 242 -1.08 -36.62 2.82
N TRP A 243 0.11 -36.00 2.67
CA TRP A 243 0.26 -34.60 2.25
C TRP A 243 0.08 -34.48 0.73
N VAL A 244 -0.84 -33.61 0.31
CA VAL A 244 -1.20 -33.39 -1.10
C VAL A 244 -0.96 -31.94 -1.52
N GLU A 245 -0.13 -31.76 -2.54
CA GLU A 245 0.23 -30.47 -3.11
C GLU A 245 -0.85 -29.92 -4.05
N ILE A 246 -1.32 -28.71 -3.75
CA ILE A 246 -2.41 -28.01 -4.43
C ILE A 246 -1.88 -27.14 -5.57
N GLU A 247 -2.40 -27.38 -6.77
CA GLU A 247 -2.29 -26.45 -7.89
C GLU A 247 -3.35 -25.36 -7.81
N ARG A 248 -2.94 -24.15 -8.15
CA ARG A 248 -3.79 -22.96 -8.25
C ARG A 248 -3.02 -21.91 -9.04
N LYS A 249 -3.72 -21.15 -9.89
CA LYS A 249 -3.11 -19.95 -10.49
C LYS A 249 -2.68 -18.99 -9.37
N SER A 250 -1.46 -18.49 -9.45
CA SER A 250 -0.92 -17.53 -8.49
C SER A 250 -1.83 -16.30 -8.38
N SER A 251 -2.31 -16.03 -7.16
CA SER A 251 -2.92 -14.73 -6.88
C SER A 251 -1.84 -13.64 -6.99
N ALA A 252 -2.25 -12.37 -6.98
CA ALA A 252 -1.35 -11.22 -7.07
C ALA A 252 -0.34 -11.08 -5.90
N LEU A 253 -0.25 -12.09 -5.02
CA LEU A 253 0.59 -12.16 -3.81
C LEU A 253 1.59 -13.32 -3.85
N PHE A 254 1.45 -14.27 -4.80
CA PHE A 254 2.30 -15.48 -4.90
C PHE A 254 3.06 -15.61 -6.23
N ARG A 255 2.97 -14.60 -7.10
CA ARG A 255 3.68 -14.59 -8.37
C ARG A 255 5.18 -14.42 -8.18
N ALA A 256 5.98 -15.15 -8.94
CA ALA A 256 7.43 -15.07 -8.86
C ALA A 256 7.97 -13.65 -9.10
N ASN A 257 7.44 -12.91 -10.09
CA ASN A 257 7.71 -11.47 -10.32
C ASN A 257 7.28 -10.52 -9.17
N ARG A 258 6.79 -11.00 -8.03
CA ARG A 258 6.42 -10.18 -6.87
C ARG A 258 7.08 -10.63 -5.57
N SER A 259 7.35 -11.92 -5.41
CA SER A 259 7.96 -12.51 -4.21
C SER A 259 9.43 -12.89 -4.37
N LEU A 260 9.89 -13.03 -5.63
CA LEU A 260 11.12 -13.72 -6.05
C LEU A 260 11.27 -15.14 -5.46
N ARG A 261 10.15 -15.76 -5.11
CA ARG A 261 10.06 -17.07 -4.46
C ARG A 261 8.93 -17.90 -5.09
N ALA A 262 9.23 -19.12 -5.51
CA ALA A 262 8.21 -20.10 -5.84
C ALA A 262 7.47 -20.45 -4.54
N THR A 263 6.14 -20.41 -4.56
CA THR A 263 5.32 -20.65 -3.36
C THR A 263 4.38 -21.81 -3.62
N ARG A 264 4.50 -22.86 -2.80
CA ARG A 264 3.78 -24.13 -2.94
C ARG A 264 2.96 -24.39 -1.68
N VAL A 265 1.77 -24.96 -1.83
CA VAL A 265 0.81 -25.19 -0.74
C VAL A 265 0.43 -26.66 -0.70
N TRP A 266 0.47 -27.24 0.49
CA TRP A 266 0.04 -28.62 0.74
C TRP A 266 -1.08 -28.66 1.78
N VAL A 267 -1.93 -29.68 1.67
CA VAL A 267 -2.99 -30.03 2.64
C VAL A 267 -2.82 -31.48 3.06
N HIS A 268 -3.13 -31.77 4.33
CA HIS A 268 -3.14 -33.10 4.92
C HIS A 268 -4.39 -33.28 5.77
N ALA A 269 -5.41 -34.03 5.31
CA ALA A 269 -6.67 -34.22 6.03
C ALA A 269 -6.66 -35.41 7.02
N GLY A 270 -5.65 -36.28 6.97
CA GLY A 270 -5.52 -37.48 7.79
C GLY A 270 -5.21 -38.75 7.00
N SER A 271 -5.57 -38.76 5.71
CA SER A 271 -5.12 -39.73 4.71
C SER A 271 -4.96 -39.03 3.36
N ARG A 272 -4.30 -39.67 2.39
CA ARG A 272 -4.18 -39.10 1.03
C ARG A 272 -5.55 -38.94 0.38
N GLU A 273 -6.37 -39.99 0.45
CA GLU A 273 -7.76 -40.03 -0.04
C GLU A 273 -8.57 -38.85 0.51
N ALA A 274 -8.57 -38.65 1.84
CA ALA A 274 -9.27 -37.53 2.46
C ALA A 274 -8.72 -36.16 2.04
N SER A 275 -7.40 -36.04 1.78
CA SER A 275 -6.81 -34.80 1.26
C SER A 275 -7.24 -34.52 -0.19
N GLU A 276 -7.32 -35.55 -1.03
CA GLU A 276 -7.74 -35.44 -2.44
C GLU A 276 -9.24 -35.18 -2.55
N ASP A 277 -10.08 -35.84 -1.74
CA ASP A 277 -11.53 -35.59 -1.62
C ASP A 277 -11.84 -34.18 -1.14
N LEU A 278 -11.07 -33.64 -0.19
CA LEU A 278 -11.24 -32.26 0.29
C LEU A 278 -10.92 -31.23 -0.82
N ILE A 279 -9.92 -31.52 -1.66
CA ILE A 279 -9.54 -30.70 -2.83
C ILE A 279 -10.56 -30.86 -3.98
N ALA A 280 -11.14 -32.05 -4.17
CA ALA A 280 -12.14 -32.32 -5.20
C ALA A 280 -13.51 -31.71 -4.84
N SER A 281 -13.97 -31.90 -3.60
CA SER A 281 -15.21 -31.32 -3.08
C SER A 281 -15.22 -29.80 -3.20
N ALA A 282 -14.06 -29.18 -3.00
CA ALA A 282 -13.84 -27.75 -3.17
C ALA A 282 -14.03 -27.22 -4.61
N GLN A 283 -14.05 -28.07 -5.63
CA GLN A 283 -14.40 -27.68 -7.00
C GLN A 283 -15.92 -27.65 -7.25
N ALA A 284 -16.73 -28.25 -6.38
CA ALA A 284 -18.17 -28.35 -6.56
C ALA A 284 -18.87 -26.99 -6.35
N ASN A 285 -19.93 -26.75 -7.12
CA ASN A 285 -20.65 -25.45 -7.08
C ASN A 285 -21.53 -25.25 -5.83
N SER A 286 -21.69 -26.25 -4.95
CA SER A 286 -22.20 -26.03 -3.59
C SER A 286 -21.03 -25.91 -2.61
N VAL A 287 -20.97 -24.80 -1.90
CA VAL A 287 -19.95 -24.53 -0.88
C VAL A 287 -20.60 -24.16 0.45
N ALA A 288 -21.69 -24.86 0.77
CA ALA A 288 -22.46 -24.74 2.00
C ALA A 288 -22.29 -25.95 2.95
N ASP A 289 -21.71 -27.05 2.45
CA ASP A 289 -21.82 -28.40 3.02
C ASP A 289 -20.47 -29.13 3.15
N ILE A 290 -19.33 -28.42 2.99
CA ILE A 290 -17.99 -29.04 3.01
C ILE A 290 -17.40 -28.98 4.42
N GLN A 291 -17.51 -30.09 5.16
CA GLN A 291 -16.83 -30.26 6.43
C GLN A 291 -15.31 -30.43 6.23
N VAL A 292 -14.52 -29.73 7.06
CA VAL A 292 -13.07 -29.89 7.14
C VAL A 292 -12.74 -30.78 8.34
N PRO A 293 -12.04 -31.92 8.17
CA PRO A 293 -11.64 -32.77 9.29
C PRO A 293 -10.81 -32.01 10.34
N ALA A 294 -11.09 -32.21 11.63
CA ALA A 294 -10.36 -31.56 12.72
C ALA A 294 -8.87 -31.96 12.81
N THR A 295 -8.48 -33.01 12.08
CA THR A 295 -7.11 -33.48 11.82
C THR A 295 -6.37 -32.68 10.74
N THR A 296 -7.04 -31.77 10.03
CA THR A 296 -6.47 -31.19 8.81
C THR A 296 -5.31 -30.23 9.12
N GLN A 297 -4.21 -30.41 8.41
CA GLN A 297 -3.05 -29.53 8.44
C GLN A 297 -2.81 -28.89 7.06
N THR A 298 -2.06 -27.78 7.07
CA THR A 298 -1.59 -27.07 5.88
C THR A 298 -0.10 -26.77 6.02
N LEU A 299 0.60 -26.78 4.89
CA LEU A 299 1.99 -26.38 4.80
C LEU A 299 2.16 -25.36 3.66
N LEU A 300 2.82 -24.25 3.97
CA LEU A 300 3.38 -23.34 2.99
C LEU A 300 4.88 -23.65 2.83
N VAL A 301 5.34 -23.80 1.59
CA VAL A 301 6.76 -23.91 1.24
C VAL A 301 7.12 -22.74 0.33
N GLN A 302 8.11 -21.93 0.70
CA GLN A 302 8.69 -20.93 -0.19
C GLN A 302 10.10 -21.36 -0.60
N GLN A 303 10.35 -21.47 -1.90
CA GLN A 303 11.65 -21.84 -2.49
C GLN A 303 12.24 -20.68 -3.28
N LEU A 304 13.55 -20.54 -3.26
CA LEU A 304 14.25 -19.47 -3.97
C LEU A 304 14.17 -19.68 -5.49
N VAL A 305 13.85 -18.60 -6.22
CA VAL A 305 13.97 -18.58 -7.68
C VAL A 305 15.24 -17.83 -8.03
N ALA A 306 16.10 -18.49 -8.81
CA ALA A 306 17.39 -17.98 -9.26
C ALA A 306 17.36 -17.65 -10.76
N ILE A 307 18.47 -17.13 -11.26
CA ILE A 307 18.72 -16.90 -12.68
C ILE A 307 19.95 -17.70 -13.10
N ASP A 308 19.79 -18.62 -14.05
CA ASP A 308 20.88 -19.48 -14.50
C ASP A 308 21.96 -18.74 -15.33
N ASP A 309 23.07 -19.42 -15.62
CA ASP A 309 24.18 -18.93 -16.43
C ASP A 309 23.79 -18.49 -17.86
N ARG A 310 22.60 -18.85 -18.32
CA ARG A 310 21.99 -18.49 -19.62
C ARG A 310 20.84 -17.48 -19.46
N LEU A 311 20.77 -16.84 -18.29
CA LEU A 311 19.78 -15.84 -17.90
C LEU A 311 18.34 -16.35 -17.93
N ASN A 312 18.07 -17.62 -17.62
CA ASN A 312 16.72 -18.17 -17.52
C ASN A 312 16.29 -18.28 -16.05
N PRO A 313 14.99 -18.09 -15.75
CA PRO A 313 14.49 -18.27 -14.40
C PRO A 313 14.46 -19.75 -14.03
N ILE A 314 14.89 -20.07 -12.81
CA ILE A 314 14.91 -21.45 -12.31
C ILE A 314 14.46 -21.53 -10.86
N VAL A 315 13.52 -22.43 -10.56
CA VAL A 315 13.14 -22.73 -9.18
C VAL A 315 14.16 -23.71 -8.59
N THR A 316 14.85 -23.29 -7.54
CA THR A 316 15.84 -24.11 -6.85
C THR A 316 15.17 -25.05 -5.84
N PRO A 317 15.81 -26.18 -5.48
CA PRO A 317 15.39 -27.00 -4.35
C PRO A 317 15.49 -26.26 -3.00
N VAL A 318 16.33 -25.21 -2.90
CA VAL A 318 16.58 -24.47 -1.67
C VAL A 318 15.31 -23.78 -1.16
N ILE A 319 14.82 -24.29 -0.03
CA ILE A 319 13.68 -23.75 0.70
C ILE A 319 14.19 -22.57 1.54
N ASP A 320 13.51 -21.43 1.48
CA ASP A 320 13.80 -20.24 2.29
C ASP A 320 12.93 -20.20 3.55
N GLU A 321 11.69 -20.67 3.43
CA GLU A 321 10.70 -20.61 4.50
C GLU A 321 9.69 -21.76 4.43
N LEU A 322 9.42 -22.37 5.59
CA LEU A 322 8.33 -23.31 5.81
C LEU A 322 7.36 -22.73 6.84
N ARG A 323 6.06 -22.92 6.61
CA ARG A 323 5.03 -22.66 7.63
C ARG A 323 4.13 -23.88 7.77
N VAL A 324 4.19 -24.56 8.91
CA VAL A 324 3.24 -25.61 9.30
C VAL A 324 2.07 -24.93 10.01
N ARG A 325 0.84 -25.38 9.73
CA ARG A 325 -0.35 -24.98 10.48
C ARG A 325 -1.27 -26.18 10.67
N ALA A 326 -1.63 -26.48 11.91
CA ALA A 326 -2.61 -27.51 12.23
C ALA A 326 -3.97 -26.88 12.59
N LEU A 327 -5.07 -27.47 12.11
CA LEU A 327 -6.39 -27.14 12.60
C LEU A 327 -6.55 -27.62 14.05
N VAL A 328 -7.35 -26.88 14.80
CA VAL A 328 -7.66 -27.12 16.21
C VAL A 328 -9.18 -27.12 16.33
N GLY A 329 -9.71 -27.91 17.27
CA GLY A 329 -11.16 -28.05 17.45
C GLY A 329 -11.84 -26.70 17.72
N SER A 330 -13.09 -26.57 17.27
CA SER A 330 -13.87 -25.35 17.46
C SER A 330 -14.06 -25.03 18.95
N ALA A 331 -13.81 -23.76 19.31
CA ALA A 331 -13.94 -23.15 20.62
C ALA A 331 -12.82 -23.48 21.65
N GLU A 332 -11.82 -22.59 21.71
CA GLU A 332 -11.64 -21.76 22.91
C GLU A 332 -11.06 -20.39 22.53
N LEU A 333 -11.43 -19.33 23.27
CA LEU A 333 -10.90 -17.97 23.13
C LEU A 333 -10.29 -17.56 24.48
N SER A 334 -8.97 -17.69 24.62
CA SER A 334 -8.25 -17.19 25.79
C SER A 334 -7.81 -15.73 25.59
N PHE A 335 -7.53 -15.03 26.69
CA PHE A 335 -6.93 -13.69 26.66
C PHE A 335 -5.48 -13.71 26.12
N ASP A 336 -4.82 -14.86 26.17
CA ASP A 336 -3.39 -15.04 25.88
C ASP A 336 -3.08 -15.29 24.39
N ASN A 337 -4.11 -15.39 23.53
CA ASN A 337 -3.97 -15.60 22.09
C ASN A 337 -4.61 -14.44 21.29
N PRO A 338 -3.92 -13.29 21.11
CA PRO A 338 -4.54 -12.05 20.64
C PRO A 338 -4.37 -11.80 19.13
N THR A 339 -3.89 -12.78 18.36
CA THR A 339 -3.75 -12.65 16.90
C THR A 339 -5.12 -12.75 16.21
N SER A 340 -5.24 -12.22 14.99
CA SER A 340 -6.55 -12.11 14.30
C SER A 340 -7.15 -13.43 13.79
N SER A 341 -6.43 -14.55 13.96
CA SER A 341 -6.89 -15.92 13.71
C SER A 341 -7.75 -16.45 14.87
N ARG A 342 -8.99 -15.97 14.96
CA ARG A 342 -10.03 -16.49 15.90
C ARG A 342 -10.56 -17.88 15.50
N ASP A 343 -9.68 -18.76 15.05
CA ASP A 343 -9.96 -20.07 14.49
C ASP A 343 -9.27 -21.21 15.27
N GLY A 344 -8.73 -20.89 16.46
CA GLY A 344 -8.11 -21.83 17.41
C GLY A 344 -6.75 -22.41 16.97
N SER A 345 -6.36 -22.21 15.71
CA SER A 345 -5.25 -22.93 15.10
C SER A 345 -3.86 -22.53 15.59
N SER A 346 -2.92 -23.46 15.45
CA SER A 346 -1.51 -23.30 15.80
C SER A 346 -0.68 -23.14 14.53
N HIS A 347 0.29 -22.21 14.56
CA HIS A 347 1.19 -21.90 13.46
C HIS A 347 2.64 -22.05 13.93
N TRP A 348 3.47 -22.62 13.06
CA TRP A 348 4.90 -22.82 13.30
C TRP A 348 5.69 -22.44 12.06
N ILE A 349 6.76 -21.65 12.25
CA ILE A 349 7.53 -21.02 11.16
C ILE A 349 8.97 -21.48 11.27
N TYR A 350 9.54 -21.93 10.15
CA TYR A 350 10.96 -22.22 10.02
C TYR A 350 11.54 -21.34 8.92
N LEU A 351 12.55 -20.55 9.27
CA LEU A 351 13.29 -19.69 8.34
C LEU A 351 14.69 -20.24 8.12
N ARG A 352 15.15 -20.21 6.87
CA ARG A 352 16.53 -20.56 6.51
C ARG A 352 17.52 -19.68 7.29
N THR A 353 18.57 -20.29 7.83
CA THR A 353 19.71 -19.53 8.37
C THR A 353 20.68 -19.16 7.25
N ARG A 354 21.31 -17.99 7.37
CA ARG A 354 22.36 -17.52 6.46
C ARG A 354 23.77 -17.74 7.03
N TYR A 355 23.86 -17.98 8.34
CA TYR A 355 25.09 -18.20 9.09
C TYR A 355 25.84 -19.47 8.68
N GLY A 356 25.13 -20.55 8.30
CA GLY A 356 25.76 -21.82 7.90
C GLY A 356 26.38 -21.83 6.51
N THR A 357 26.18 -20.79 5.67
CA THR A 357 26.39 -20.93 4.21
C THR A 357 27.84 -21.04 3.77
N HIS A 358 28.80 -20.62 4.60
CA HIS A 358 30.24 -20.74 4.35
C HIS A 358 30.91 -21.97 5.00
N ARG A 359 30.22 -22.70 5.92
CA ARG A 359 30.89 -23.64 6.85
C ARG A 359 30.27 -25.03 7.01
N GLU A 360 29.19 -25.35 6.29
CA GLU A 360 28.49 -26.65 6.35
C GLU A 360 28.06 -27.10 7.77
N THR A 361 27.94 -26.16 8.72
CA THR A 361 27.51 -26.45 10.09
C THR A 361 25.99 -26.55 10.19
N MET A 362 25.52 -27.64 10.81
CA MET A 362 24.10 -27.95 11.06
C MET A 362 23.27 -26.78 11.63
N ASN A 363 21.95 -26.86 11.46
CA ASN A 363 20.95 -25.80 11.66
C ASN A 363 20.81 -24.87 10.44
N ASP A 364 20.58 -25.48 9.29
CA ASP A 364 20.22 -24.85 8.01
C ASP A 364 18.89 -24.06 8.11
N PHE A 365 18.08 -24.34 9.14
CA PHE A 365 16.85 -23.66 9.53
C PHE A 365 16.81 -23.32 11.03
N ARG A 366 16.06 -22.26 11.36
CA ARG A 366 15.69 -21.90 12.74
C ARG A 366 14.17 -21.77 12.89
N PHE A 367 13.63 -22.20 14.04
CA PHE A 367 12.23 -21.99 14.39
C PHE A 367 11.99 -20.55 14.86
N VAL A 368 10.83 -19.98 14.51
CA VAL A 368 10.37 -18.67 14.99
C VAL A 368 8.92 -18.80 15.51
N PRO A 369 8.65 -18.47 16.79
CA PRO A 369 7.29 -18.43 17.35
C PRO A 369 6.35 -17.50 16.58
N ASP A 370 5.08 -17.89 16.39
CA ASP A 370 4.13 -17.08 15.61
C ASP A 370 3.77 -15.75 16.31
N THR A 371 3.85 -15.70 17.64
CA THR A 371 3.71 -14.45 18.42
C THR A 371 4.71 -13.38 18.00
N SER A 372 5.86 -13.77 17.47
CA SER A 372 6.86 -12.86 16.91
C SER A 372 6.40 -12.18 15.62
N GLN A 373 5.46 -12.73 14.81
CA GLN A 373 4.97 -12.10 13.57
C GLN A 373 4.41 -10.68 13.79
N SER A 374 4.00 -10.35 15.02
CA SER A 374 3.64 -9.01 15.49
C SER A 374 4.69 -7.93 15.13
N LEU A 375 5.96 -8.30 15.00
CA LEU A 375 7.09 -7.42 14.69
C LEU A 375 7.39 -7.30 13.17
N PHE A 376 6.88 -8.21 12.34
CA PHE A 376 7.27 -8.38 10.94
C PHE A 376 6.33 -7.63 9.98
N LEU A 377 6.09 -6.36 10.28
CA LEU A 377 5.07 -5.56 9.62
C LEU A 377 5.56 -4.83 8.36
N GLU A 378 6.06 -5.60 7.37
CA GLU A 378 6.07 -5.11 5.98
C GLU A 378 4.63 -4.84 5.53
N TYR A 379 4.22 -3.58 5.53
CA TYR A 379 2.94 -3.12 4.98
C TYR A 379 2.99 -3.05 3.43
N GLY A 380 3.23 -4.19 2.79
CA GLY A 380 3.20 -4.29 1.32
C GLY A 380 3.32 -5.71 0.76
N THR A 381 4.11 -6.56 1.42
CA THR A 381 4.45 -7.90 0.91
C THR A 381 4.22 -8.99 1.94
N LEU A 382 3.83 -10.18 1.47
CA LEU A 382 3.76 -11.44 2.23
C LEU A 382 2.89 -11.50 3.50
N LYS A 383 2.27 -10.40 3.98
CA LYS A 383 1.24 -10.40 5.05
C LYS A 383 0.02 -11.27 4.71
N HIS A 384 -0.20 -11.54 3.42
CA HIS A 384 -1.21 -12.50 2.93
C HIS A 384 -0.71 -13.94 2.72
N ALA A 385 0.58 -14.24 2.93
CA ALA A 385 1.11 -15.61 2.89
C ALA A 385 0.52 -16.44 4.03
N THR A 386 0.45 -15.88 5.24
CA THR A 386 -0.28 -16.45 6.39
C THR A 386 -1.77 -16.68 6.07
N PHE A 387 -2.39 -15.74 5.33
CA PHE A 387 -3.76 -15.88 4.84
C PHE A 387 -3.93 -17.01 3.82
N ALA A 388 -2.91 -17.51 3.11
CA ALA A 388 -3.13 -18.54 2.08
C ALA A 388 -3.40 -19.94 2.65
N ALA A 389 -2.73 -20.29 3.75
CA ALA A 389 -3.06 -21.50 4.53
C ALA A 389 -4.43 -21.34 5.22
N GLN A 390 -4.72 -20.15 5.75
CA GLN A 390 -6.02 -19.80 6.34
C GLN A 390 -7.17 -19.91 5.33
N CYS A 391 -6.93 -19.41 4.11
CA CYS A 391 -7.82 -19.50 2.97
C CYS A 391 -8.16 -20.96 2.67
N ALA A 392 -7.16 -21.83 2.53
CA ALA A 392 -7.37 -23.22 2.12
C ALA A 392 -8.36 -24.01 2.99
N LEU A 393 -8.65 -23.60 4.24
CA LEU A 393 -9.50 -24.36 5.17
C LEU A 393 -10.53 -23.55 5.99
N CYS A 394 -10.52 -22.21 6.00
CA CYS A 394 -11.35 -21.44 6.94
C CYS A 394 -12.37 -20.50 6.26
N HIS A 395 -13.61 -20.53 6.77
CA HIS A 395 -14.59 -19.45 6.64
C HIS A 395 -14.85 -18.78 7.98
N ARG A 396 -15.22 -17.49 7.95
CA ARG A 396 -15.46 -16.68 9.15
C ARG A 396 -16.96 -16.64 9.47
N ARG A 397 -17.33 -17.04 10.69
CA ARG A 397 -18.68 -16.97 11.22
C ARG A 397 -19.02 -15.55 11.71
N THR A 398 -19.31 -14.62 10.81
CA THR A 398 -20.24 -13.49 11.04
C THR A 398 -20.52 -12.64 9.80
N ASP A 399 -21.61 -11.89 9.89
CA ASP A 399 -22.15 -10.98 8.88
C ASP A 399 -22.08 -9.51 9.31
N SER A 400 -22.26 -8.53 8.41
CA SER A 400 -21.54 -8.22 7.15
C SER A 400 -21.24 -9.28 6.03
N GLY A 401 -22.09 -10.27 5.72
CA GLY A 401 -21.64 -11.46 4.95
C GLY A 401 -22.71 -12.26 4.19
N GLY A 402 -23.18 -13.37 4.78
CA GLY A 402 -24.41 -14.09 4.41
C GLY A 402 -24.24 -15.60 4.25
N GLN A 403 -23.33 -16.26 4.99
CA GLN A 403 -22.69 -17.51 4.53
C GLN A 403 -22.57 -18.61 5.60
N ALA A 404 -22.54 -19.87 5.13
CA ALA A 404 -22.97 -21.08 5.85
C ALA A 404 -22.04 -21.60 6.97
N PRO A 405 -22.50 -22.51 7.86
CA PRO A 405 -21.73 -22.99 9.01
C PRO A 405 -20.46 -23.78 8.67
N GLU A 406 -20.47 -24.58 7.60
CA GLU A 406 -19.44 -25.59 7.29
C GLU A 406 -19.12 -25.58 5.77
N GLY A 407 -18.10 -24.85 5.32
CA GLY A 407 -17.75 -24.84 3.89
C GLY A 407 -16.53 -24.02 3.46
N ILE A 408 -15.79 -24.50 2.46
CA ILE A 408 -14.47 -23.98 2.06
C ILE A 408 -14.53 -23.02 0.84
N ARG A 409 -15.19 -21.85 0.97
CA ARG A 409 -15.39 -20.91 -0.16
C ARG A 409 -14.14 -20.18 -0.66
N SER A 410 -12.97 -20.41 -0.06
CA SER A 410 -11.72 -19.83 -0.56
C SER A 410 -11.19 -20.54 -1.80
N PHE A 411 -11.56 -21.79 -2.01
CA PHE A 411 -11.44 -22.44 -3.31
C PHE A 411 -12.57 -21.88 -4.19
N SER A 412 -12.44 -20.59 -4.52
CA SER A 412 -13.47 -19.86 -5.26
C SER A 412 -13.65 -20.51 -6.63
N LYS A 413 -14.87 -20.51 -7.17
CA LYS A 413 -15.19 -21.02 -8.52
C LYS A 413 -14.39 -20.40 -9.69
N TYR A 414 -13.56 -19.39 -9.44
CA TYR A 414 -12.64 -18.77 -10.40
C TYR A 414 -11.19 -19.30 -10.30
N ALA A 415 -10.90 -20.14 -9.30
CA ALA A 415 -9.65 -20.84 -9.13
C ALA A 415 -9.86 -22.31 -9.49
N ALA A 416 -9.27 -22.75 -10.60
CA ALA A 416 -9.20 -24.17 -10.94
C ALA A 416 -8.18 -24.84 -10.00
N VAL A 417 -8.67 -25.32 -8.86
CA VAL A 417 -7.86 -25.86 -7.78
C VAL A 417 -7.87 -27.39 -7.87
N ARG A 418 -6.75 -27.99 -8.27
CA ARG A 418 -6.59 -29.44 -8.38
C ARG A 418 -5.38 -29.93 -7.59
N VAL A 419 -5.25 -31.24 -7.44
CA VAL A 419 -3.94 -31.84 -7.16
C VAL A 419 -3.02 -31.51 -8.35
N ALA A 420 -1.87 -30.89 -8.10
CA ALA A 420 -0.95 -30.54 -9.20
C ALA A 420 -0.45 -31.79 -9.92
N ASN A 421 -0.05 -31.71 -11.19
CA ASN A 421 0.75 -32.80 -11.79
C ASN A 421 2.24 -32.66 -11.43
N GLU A 422 3.06 -33.64 -11.80
CA GLU A 422 4.48 -33.69 -11.40
C GLU A 422 5.36 -32.67 -12.16
N GLY A 423 5.06 -32.38 -13.43
CA GLY A 423 5.84 -31.46 -14.28
C GLY A 423 5.49 -29.98 -14.11
N GLU A 424 4.28 -29.66 -13.68
CA GLU A 424 3.79 -28.26 -13.55
C GLU A 424 4.36 -27.52 -12.33
N ARG A 425 4.83 -28.27 -11.32
CA ARG A 425 5.27 -27.82 -9.99
C ARG A 425 6.14 -26.54 -9.99
N ASN A 426 7.20 -26.53 -10.80
CA ASN A 426 8.13 -25.39 -10.89
C ASN A 426 7.84 -24.49 -12.09
N ALA A 427 7.32 -25.05 -13.18
CA ALA A 427 7.17 -24.37 -14.47
C ALA A 427 6.29 -23.10 -14.40
N LEU A 428 5.27 -23.06 -13.53
CA LEU A 428 4.47 -21.85 -13.33
C LEU A 428 5.29 -20.70 -12.72
N ALA A 429 6.17 -20.98 -11.75
CA ALA A 429 6.99 -19.97 -11.10
C ALA A 429 8.20 -19.54 -11.95
N GLU A 430 8.78 -20.46 -12.73
CA GLU A 430 9.78 -20.09 -13.77
C GLU A 430 9.13 -19.14 -14.79
N LYS A 431 7.94 -19.49 -15.29
CA LYS A 431 7.18 -18.66 -16.23
C LYS A 431 6.77 -17.29 -15.67
N GLU A 432 6.30 -17.23 -14.43
CA GLU A 432 5.95 -15.94 -13.79
C GLU A 432 7.17 -15.06 -13.47
N MET A 433 8.40 -15.54 -13.67
CA MET A 433 9.64 -14.78 -13.55
C MET A 433 10.17 -14.27 -14.92
N GLU A 434 9.60 -14.71 -16.05
CA GLU A 434 10.00 -14.29 -17.41
C GLU A 434 10.05 -12.75 -17.57
N GLU A 435 9.14 -12.02 -16.92
CA GLU A 435 9.08 -10.54 -16.93
C GLU A 435 10.30 -9.88 -16.27
N VAL A 436 10.75 -10.44 -15.14
CA VAL A 436 11.93 -9.97 -14.38
C VAL A 436 13.19 -10.21 -15.21
N VAL A 437 13.29 -11.41 -15.78
CA VAL A 437 14.39 -11.83 -16.66
C VAL A 437 14.43 -11.01 -17.96
N ALA A 438 13.28 -10.65 -18.54
CA ALA A 438 13.23 -9.78 -19.71
C ALA A 438 13.80 -8.38 -19.42
N MET A 439 13.48 -7.80 -18.26
CA MET A 439 14.03 -6.50 -17.84
C MET A 439 15.55 -6.58 -17.62
N LEU A 440 16.03 -7.64 -16.96
CA LEU A 440 17.47 -7.88 -16.76
C LEU A 440 18.22 -7.97 -18.10
N ARG A 441 17.69 -8.77 -19.04
CA ARG A 441 18.23 -8.93 -20.40
C ARG A 441 18.24 -7.61 -21.17
N GLN A 442 17.20 -6.79 -21.04
CA GLN A 442 17.11 -5.48 -21.68
C GLN A 442 18.26 -4.56 -21.22
N ARG A 443 18.47 -4.41 -19.91
CA ARG A 443 19.56 -3.57 -19.37
C ARG A 443 20.95 -4.05 -19.79
N LEU A 444 21.19 -5.35 -19.67
CA LEU A 444 22.44 -5.98 -20.14
C LEU A 444 22.73 -5.70 -21.63
N SER A 445 21.70 -5.67 -22.49
CA SER A 445 21.88 -5.32 -23.92
C SER A 445 22.22 -3.85 -24.14
N GLN A 446 21.64 -2.93 -23.37
CA GLN A 446 21.91 -1.48 -23.47
C GLN A 446 23.38 -1.14 -23.12
N SER A 447 24.06 -2.00 -22.36
CA SER A 447 25.50 -1.89 -22.07
C SER A 447 26.43 -2.26 -23.23
N THR A 448 25.93 -2.81 -24.34
CA THR A 448 26.78 -3.20 -25.49
C THR A 448 26.83 -2.16 -26.61
N GLU A 449 25.87 -1.24 -26.68
CA GLU A 449 25.86 -0.17 -27.68
C GLU A 449 26.54 1.11 -27.15
N LYS A 450 27.86 1.18 -27.29
CA LYS A 450 28.61 2.43 -27.07
C LYS A 450 28.40 3.36 -28.27
N PRO A 451 27.75 4.53 -28.13
CA PRO A 451 27.33 5.34 -29.28
C PRO A 451 28.50 6.10 -29.92
N THR A 452 29.25 5.43 -30.80
CA THR A 452 30.12 6.09 -31.78
C THR A 452 29.28 6.61 -32.94
N ALA A 453 29.16 7.92 -33.08
CA ALA A 453 28.50 8.54 -34.22
C ALA A 453 29.22 8.23 -35.55
N PRO A 454 28.47 8.30 -36.66
CA PRO A 454 28.91 9.17 -37.75
C PRO A 454 27.84 10.23 -38.09
N ARG A 455 28.30 11.40 -38.56
CA ARG A 455 27.46 12.31 -39.33
C ARG A 455 27.31 11.76 -40.75
N GLY A 456 26.11 11.82 -41.30
CA GLY A 456 25.83 11.51 -42.71
C GLY A 456 24.53 12.19 -43.14
N ASP A 457 24.58 13.00 -44.18
CA ASP A 457 23.42 13.72 -44.73
C ASP A 457 22.54 12.81 -45.58
N ALA A 458 21.22 12.95 -45.43
CA ALA A 458 20.24 12.79 -46.51
C ALA A 458 18.89 13.38 -46.09
N SER A 459 18.57 14.52 -46.70
CA SER A 459 17.29 15.24 -46.68
C SER A 459 16.02 14.38 -46.70
N GLU A 460 15.05 14.78 -45.86
CA GLU A 460 13.67 15.00 -46.32
C GLU A 460 13.10 16.23 -45.57
N GLN A 461 12.72 17.27 -46.31
CA GLN A 461 12.09 18.48 -45.75
C GLN A 461 10.57 18.35 -45.84
N ASP A 462 9.91 18.50 -44.69
CA ASP A 462 8.51 18.94 -44.61
C ASP A 462 8.49 20.03 -43.51
N ASP A 463 8.28 21.28 -43.91
CA ASP A 463 8.51 22.46 -43.06
C ASP A 463 7.29 22.86 -42.19
N GLU A 464 7.62 23.30 -40.97
CA GLU A 464 6.78 24.03 -39.99
C GLU A 464 5.48 23.39 -39.42
N PRO A 465 5.07 23.80 -38.20
CA PRO A 465 5.88 24.13 -37.03
C PRO A 465 5.60 23.12 -35.90
N THR A 466 6.61 22.36 -35.48
CA THR A 466 6.43 21.41 -34.38
C THR A 466 6.34 22.14 -33.03
N ALA A 467 5.13 22.17 -32.46
CA ALA A 467 4.93 22.55 -31.06
C ALA A 467 5.66 21.54 -30.16
N SER A 468 6.93 21.82 -29.84
CA SER A 468 7.85 20.80 -29.35
C SER A 468 7.41 20.27 -27.98
N THR A 469 7.13 18.97 -27.90
CA THR A 469 6.88 18.25 -26.64
C THR A 469 8.20 17.86 -25.97
N THR A 470 9.22 18.70 -26.11
CA THR A 470 10.55 18.48 -25.52
C THR A 470 10.43 18.74 -24.03
N ARG A 471 10.62 17.70 -23.20
CA ARG A 471 10.71 17.90 -21.75
C ARG A 471 11.90 18.82 -21.47
N LEU A 472 11.68 19.90 -20.74
CA LEU A 472 12.77 20.68 -20.19
C LEU A 472 13.55 19.79 -19.19
N PRO A 473 14.89 19.81 -19.20
CA PRO A 473 15.66 19.14 -18.17
C PRO A 473 15.35 19.79 -16.80
N PRO A 474 15.30 19.02 -15.70
CA PRO A 474 15.18 19.60 -14.37
C PRO A 474 16.32 20.56 -14.08
N ARG A 475 16.00 21.78 -13.63
CA ARG A 475 16.99 22.79 -13.25
C ARG A 475 17.81 22.32 -12.03
N PRO A 476 19.08 22.77 -11.86
CA PRO A 476 19.88 22.40 -10.69
C PRO A 476 19.15 22.65 -9.37
N ALA A 477 19.34 21.75 -8.39
CA ALA A 477 18.86 21.95 -7.03
C ALA A 477 19.65 23.08 -6.36
N ARG A 478 18.97 23.92 -5.58
CA ARG A 478 19.63 24.99 -4.81
C ARG A 478 20.34 24.40 -3.59
N SER A 479 21.52 24.93 -3.28
CA SER A 479 22.25 24.62 -2.06
C SER A 479 21.49 25.09 -0.82
N GLU A 480 21.87 24.58 0.36
CA GLU A 480 21.21 24.98 1.62
C GLU A 480 21.35 26.49 1.90
N ALA A 481 22.49 27.10 1.53
CA ALA A 481 22.67 28.54 1.66
C ALA A 481 21.68 29.33 0.79
N GLU A 482 21.63 29.03 -0.51
CA GLU A 482 20.69 29.66 -1.45
C GLU A 482 19.24 29.44 -1.05
N ARG A 483 18.89 28.28 -0.48
CA ARG A 483 17.56 28.03 0.08
C ARG A 483 17.25 28.94 1.27
N ARG A 484 18.14 29.04 2.26
CA ARG A 484 17.91 29.89 3.45
C ARG A 484 17.72 31.36 3.05
N ASP A 485 18.48 31.84 2.08
CA ASP A 485 18.39 33.20 1.58
C ASP A 485 17.09 33.43 0.78
N TRP A 486 16.69 32.47 -0.06
CA TRP A 486 15.41 32.51 -0.79
C TRP A 486 14.20 32.46 0.18
N VAL A 487 14.23 31.59 1.20
CA VAL A 487 13.19 31.55 2.24
C VAL A 487 13.07 32.88 2.97
N GLN A 488 14.17 33.57 3.28
CA GLN A 488 14.12 34.90 3.91
C GLN A 488 13.46 35.94 3.00
N GLN A 489 13.85 35.99 1.71
CA GLN A 489 13.25 36.89 0.72
C GLN A 489 11.75 36.62 0.54
N VAL A 490 11.36 35.36 0.42
CA VAL A 490 9.97 34.91 0.30
C VAL A 490 9.19 35.25 1.57
N ARG A 491 9.72 34.94 2.76
CA ARG A 491 9.12 35.32 4.05
C ARG A 491 8.90 36.82 4.17
N GLN A 492 9.84 37.64 3.69
CA GLN A 492 9.70 39.10 3.68
C GLN A 492 8.57 39.55 2.73
N ALA A 493 8.55 39.05 1.49
CA ALA A 493 7.60 39.46 0.47
C ALA A 493 6.15 39.01 0.79
N TYR A 494 5.97 37.75 1.18
CA TYR A 494 4.66 37.19 1.57
C TYR A 494 4.27 37.53 3.03
N SER A 495 5.11 38.30 3.74
CA SER A 495 4.74 39.00 5.00
C SER A 495 4.06 40.36 4.77
N LEU A 496 3.82 40.76 3.53
CA LEU A 496 2.98 41.91 3.22
C LEU A 496 1.51 41.47 3.00
N PRO A 497 0.54 42.40 2.96
CA PRO A 497 -0.80 42.11 2.47
C PRO A 497 -0.77 41.55 1.03
N PRO A 498 -1.75 40.73 0.60
CA PRO A 498 -1.73 40.08 -0.73
C PRO A 498 -1.60 41.06 -1.91
N GLU A 499 -2.10 42.29 -1.75
CA GLU A 499 -2.03 43.38 -2.71
C GLU A 499 -0.59 43.89 -2.95
N GLN A 500 0.36 43.49 -2.10
CA GLN A 500 1.78 43.85 -2.14
C GLN A 500 2.70 42.63 -2.35
N TRP A 501 2.14 41.44 -2.57
CA TRP A 501 2.92 40.25 -2.90
C TRP A 501 3.57 40.38 -4.29
N PRO A 502 4.66 39.62 -4.57
CA PRO A 502 5.23 39.53 -5.91
C PRO A 502 4.16 39.13 -6.95
N ALA A 503 4.19 39.72 -8.14
CA ALA A 503 3.21 39.40 -9.17
C ALA A 503 3.27 37.90 -9.57
N PRO A 504 2.13 37.21 -9.72
CA PRO A 504 2.08 35.83 -10.18
C PRO A 504 2.34 35.72 -11.70
N ASN A 505 2.72 34.52 -12.15
CA ASN A 505 3.00 34.21 -13.56
C ASN A 505 1.74 33.71 -14.25
N ILE A 506 0.98 34.66 -14.79
CA ILE A 506 -0.34 34.46 -15.41
C ILE A 506 -0.27 34.80 -16.90
N ASP A 507 -0.86 33.96 -17.74
CA ASP A 507 -0.98 34.19 -19.18
C ASP A 507 -1.95 35.35 -19.49
N PRO A 508 -1.73 36.18 -20.53
CA PRO A 508 -2.46 37.44 -20.73
C PRO A 508 -3.99 37.34 -20.91
N ASP A 509 -4.50 36.15 -21.24
CA ASP A 509 -5.92 35.84 -21.44
C ASP A 509 -6.64 35.36 -20.16
N VAL A 510 -5.90 34.98 -19.12
CA VAL A 510 -6.45 34.41 -17.88
C VAL A 510 -6.95 35.52 -16.94
N LYS A 511 -8.27 35.54 -16.71
CA LYS A 511 -8.94 36.45 -15.77
C LYS A 511 -8.84 35.96 -14.32
N TRP A 512 -7.63 36.08 -13.77
CA TRP A 512 -7.32 35.59 -12.43
C TRP A 512 -7.83 36.49 -11.29
N ARG A 513 -7.83 35.93 -10.07
CA ARG A 513 -7.99 36.63 -8.79
C ARG A 513 -7.06 35.97 -7.76
N GLU A 514 -6.49 36.74 -6.83
CA GLU A 514 -5.50 36.23 -5.86
C GLU A 514 -6.07 35.11 -4.97
N ILE A 515 -5.21 34.18 -4.55
CA ILE A 515 -5.59 33.10 -3.63
C ILE A 515 -5.83 33.64 -2.21
N GLY A 516 -6.73 33.02 -1.45
CA GLY A 516 -7.04 33.51 -0.11
C GLY A 516 -8.17 32.80 0.62
N LEU A 517 -8.71 33.49 1.62
CA LEU A 517 -9.79 33.01 2.49
C LEU A 517 -11.07 32.78 1.70
N LEU A 518 -11.79 31.70 2.02
CA LEU A 518 -13.15 31.48 1.53
C LEU A 518 -14.06 32.65 1.98
N PRO A 519 -14.92 33.17 1.08
CA PRO A 519 -15.97 34.11 1.48
C PRO A 519 -17.04 33.37 2.33
N PRO A 520 -18.00 34.10 2.95
CA PRO A 520 -19.24 33.49 3.40
C PRO A 520 -19.92 32.71 2.26
N VAL A 521 -20.54 31.58 2.57
CA VAL A 521 -21.31 30.80 1.60
C VAL A 521 -22.66 31.49 1.34
N GLU A 522 -23.04 31.60 0.07
CA GLU A 522 -24.30 32.21 -0.33
C GLU A 522 -25.40 31.13 -0.48
N HIS A 523 -26.56 31.38 0.13
CA HIS A 523 -27.74 30.53 -0.02
C HIS A 523 -28.72 31.19 -1.01
N PRO A 524 -29.19 30.48 -2.06
CA PRO A 524 -30.10 31.07 -3.04
C PRO A 524 -31.41 31.54 -2.41
N LEU A 525 -31.98 32.63 -2.92
CA LEU A 525 -33.30 33.13 -2.47
C LEU A 525 -34.43 32.11 -2.63
N ALA A 526 -34.30 31.17 -3.58
CA ALA A 526 -35.22 30.05 -3.76
C ALA A 526 -35.06 28.96 -2.68
N ASN A 527 -33.85 28.77 -2.16
CA ASN A 527 -33.56 27.79 -1.11
C ASN A 527 -32.73 28.42 0.03
N PRO A 528 -33.35 29.30 0.85
CA PRO A 528 -32.66 29.95 1.97
C PRO A 528 -32.31 28.95 3.07
N HIS A 529 -31.25 29.25 3.81
CA HIS A 529 -30.84 28.47 4.99
C HIS A 529 -31.92 28.49 6.08
N ASN A 530 -32.10 27.34 6.73
CA ASN A 530 -32.83 27.18 7.98
C ASN A 530 -32.16 26.01 8.72
N ALA A 531 -31.93 26.13 10.03
CA ALA A 531 -31.32 25.08 10.84
C ALA A 531 -32.11 23.76 10.83
N ASP A 532 -33.45 23.81 10.78
CA ASP A 532 -34.27 22.60 10.63
C ASP A 532 -34.10 21.96 9.23
N LYS A 533 -33.97 22.77 8.18
CA LYS A 533 -33.72 22.31 6.81
C LYS A 533 -32.33 21.70 6.65
N GLU A 534 -31.30 22.30 7.27
CA GLU A 534 -29.95 21.72 7.36
C GLU A 534 -29.96 20.37 8.11
N LYS A 535 -30.68 20.29 9.23
CA LYS A 535 -30.84 19.06 10.01
C LYS A 535 -31.55 17.96 9.21
N LEU A 536 -32.63 18.28 8.50
CA LEU A 536 -33.32 17.37 7.59
C LEU A 536 -32.39 16.94 6.44
N GLY A 537 -31.67 17.88 5.83
CA GLY A 537 -30.68 17.63 4.78
C GLY A 537 -29.59 16.67 5.21
N LYS A 538 -29.05 16.85 6.42
CA LYS A 538 -28.08 15.91 7.01
C LYS A 538 -28.68 14.53 7.21
N ILE A 539 -29.92 14.43 7.70
CA ILE A 539 -30.59 13.13 7.87
C ILE A 539 -30.76 12.42 6.52
N LEU A 540 -31.16 13.13 5.47
CA LEU A 540 -31.32 12.59 4.13
C LEU A 540 -29.99 12.20 3.47
N PHE A 541 -28.94 13.03 3.59
CA PHE A 541 -27.60 12.76 3.02
C PHE A 541 -26.98 11.45 3.53
N PHE A 542 -27.31 11.04 4.76
CA PHE A 542 -26.85 9.81 5.40
C PHE A 542 -27.85 8.65 5.32
N ASP A 543 -29.06 8.82 4.75
CA ASP A 543 -30.05 7.74 4.68
C ASP A 543 -29.87 6.86 3.42
N PRO A 544 -29.40 5.60 3.55
CA PRO A 544 -29.24 4.71 2.41
C PRO A 544 -30.57 4.25 1.82
N ARG A 545 -31.68 4.38 2.56
CA ARG A 545 -33.02 3.91 2.18
C ARG A 545 -33.62 4.71 1.02
N LEU A 546 -33.09 5.91 0.75
CA LEU A 546 -33.43 6.74 -0.42
C LEU A 546 -33.02 6.10 -1.76
N SER A 547 -32.01 5.21 -1.77
CA SER A 547 -31.61 4.47 -2.97
C SER A 547 -32.58 3.34 -3.31
N GLY A 548 -32.72 2.99 -4.59
CA GLY A 548 -33.55 1.87 -5.05
C GLY A 548 -33.08 0.49 -4.55
N SER A 549 -31.85 0.37 -4.03
CA SER A 549 -31.35 -0.81 -3.31
C SER A 549 -31.48 -0.72 -1.80
N LYS A 550 -31.87 0.45 -1.25
CA LYS A 550 -31.90 0.79 0.18
C LYS A 550 -30.56 0.60 0.91
N GLN A 551 -29.45 0.73 0.17
CA GLN A 551 -28.08 0.41 0.62
C GLN A 551 -27.04 1.50 0.32
N ILE A 552 -27.41 2.57 -0.40
CA ILE A 552 -26.50 3.63 -0.85
C ILE A 552 -27.06 4.98 -0.39
N ALA A 553 -26.27 5.72 0.37
CA ALA A 553 -26.52 7.11 0.75
C ALA A 553 -25.58 8.05 -0.01
N CYS A 554 -25.78 9.37 0.09
CA CYS A 554 -24.80 10.33 -0.43
C CYS A 554 -23.44 10.14 0.28
N ALA A 555 -23.49 9.95 1.60
CA ALA A 555 -22.33 9.59 2.43
C ALA A 555 -21.61 8.28 2.03
N SER A 556 -22.19 7.41 1.21
CA SER A 556 -21.52 6.18 0.72
C SER A 556 -20.47 6.45 -0.37
N CYS A 557 -20.54 7.60 -1.02
CA CYS A 557 -19.56 8.10 -2.00
C CYS A 557 -18.88 9.42 -1.55
N HIS A 558 -19.36 10.02 -0.46
CA HIS A 558 -18.90 11.31 0.07
C HIS A 558 -18.77 11.23 1.60
N ASP A 559 -17.84 10.38 2.06
CA ASP A 559 -17.64 10.04 3.47
C ASP A 559 -16.85 11.15 4.19
N PRO A 560 -17.36 11.72 5.31
CA PRO A 560 -16.68 12.78 6.06
C PRO A 560 -15.26 12.43 6.52
N ASP A 561 -15.00 11.16 6.88
CA ASP A 561 -13.68 10.72 7.37
C ASP A 561 -12.68 10.49 6.21
N LEU A 562 -13.18 10.43 4.97
CA LEU A 562 -12.42 10.36 3.70
C LEU A 562 -12.47 11.67 2.91
N GLY A 563 -12.40 12.81 3.61
CA GLY A 563 -12.34 14.14 2.99
C GLY A 563 -13.61 14.57 2.26
N TRP A 564 -14.75 13.90 2.51
CA TRP A 564 -16.02 14.00 1.78
C TRP A 564 -15.97 13.47 0.33
N ALA A 565 -15.02 12.58 0.04
CA ALA A 565 -14.97 11.69 -1.13
C ALA A 565 -15.10 10.22 -0.66
N ASP A 566 -14.71 9.22 -1.47
CA ASP A 566 -14.78 7.80 -1.08
C ASP A 566 -13.44 7.06 -1.03
N GLY A 567 -12.33 7.74 -1.34
CA GLY A 567 -10.99 7.14 -1.38
C GLY A 567 -10.77 6.12 -2.50
N ARG A 568 -11.58 6.15 -3.58
CA ARG A 568 -11.52 5.16 -4.68
C ARG A 568 -11.16 5.79 -6.03
N THR A 569 -10.55 4.98 -6.88
CA THR A 569 -10.35 5.28 -8.31
C THR A 569 -11.67 5.64 -9.01
N THR A 570 -12.71 4.85 -8.77
CA THR A 570 -14.09 5.14 -9.17
C THR A 570 -15.01 4.54 -8.11
N SER A 571 -16.14 5.19 -7.84
CA SER A 571 -17.10 4.72 -6.84
C SER A 571 -17.90 3.50 -7.33
N PHE A 572 -18.55 2.80 -6.40
CA PHE A 572 -19.51 1.73 -6.72
C PHE A 572 -20.92 2.20 -6.39
N GLY A 573 -21.80 2.22 -7.40
CA GLY A 573 -23.21 2.53 -7.21
C GLY A 573 -24.09 1.28 -7.19
N HIS A 574 -25.34 1.42 -7.62
CA HIS A 574 -26.36 0.36 -7.60
C HIS A 574 -25.86 -0.96 -8.22
N GLY A 575 -26.16 -2.08 -7.58
CA GLY A 575 -25.67 -3.40 -8.01
C GLY A 575 -24.16 -3.61 -7.91
N ARG A 576 -23.42 -2.70 -7.24
CA ARG A 576 -21.95 -2.61 -7.22
C ARG A 576 -21.35 -2.40 -8.62
N ILE A 577 -22.07 -1.73 -9.52
CA ILE A 577 -21.53 -1.30 -10.81
C ILE A 577 -20.44 -0.23 -10.56
N PRO A 578 -19.21 -0.39 -11.10
CA PRO A 578 -18.20 0.65 -11.02
C PRO A 578 -18.62 1.85 -11.88
N LEU A 579 -18.58 3.04 -11.28
CA LEU A 579 -18.89 4.28 -11.98
C LEU A 579 -17.74 4.67 -12.93
N ARG A 580 -18.01 5.67 -13.76
CA ARG A 580 -17.06 6.15 -14.78
C ARG A 580 -15.95 7.04 -14.21
N ARG A 581 -16.17 7.67 -13.05
CA ARG A 581 -15.32 8.73 -12.49
C ARG A 581 -15.09 8.56 -11.00
N ASN A 582 -14.00 9.17 -10.52
CA ASN A 582 -13.74 9.42 -9.11
C ASN A 582 -14.80 10.39 -8.53
N ALA A 583 -15.23 10.15 -7.29
CA ALA A 583 -16.13 11.05 -6.58
C ALA A 583 -15.36 12.28 -6.08
N PRO A 584 -15.66 13.50 -6.57
CA PRO A 584 -15.06 14.72 -6.03
C PRO A 584 -15.60 14.97 -4.62
N THR A 585 -14.86 15.72 -3.80
CA THR A 585 -15.35 16.15 -2.49
C THR A 585 -16.59 17.05 -2.61
N VAL A 586 -17.59 16.84 -1.74
CA VAL A 586 -18.70 17.81 -1.56
C VAL A 586 -18.33 18.96 -0.61
N ARG A 587 -17.17 18.90 0.06
CA ARG A 587 -16.70 20.01 0.88
C ARG A 587 -16.41 21.22 -0.02
N ASN A 588 -16.87 22.41 0.38
CA ASN A 588 -16.81 23.66 -0.38
C ASN A 588 -17.63 23.64 -1.69
N SER A 589 -18.48 22.63 -1.93
CA SER A 589 -19.32 22.54 -3.15
C SER A 589 -20.29 23.71 -3.30
N GLY A 590 -20.79 24.27 -2.19
CA GLY A 590 -21.65 25.46 -2.17
C GLY A 590 -21.04 26.74 -2.77
N PHE A 591 -19.74 26.76 -3.07
CA PHE A 591 -19.06 27.86 -3.77
C PHE A 591 -18.87 27.60 -5.28
N HIS A 592 -19.35 26.48 -5.82
CA HIS A 592 -19.24 26.14 -7.25
C HIS A 592 -20.52 26.48 -8.01
N GLN A 593 -20.40 27.26 -9.10
CA GLN A 593 -21.51 27.59 -10.00
C GLN A 593 -21.89 26.44 -10.95
N LYS A 594 -20.96 25.52 -11.22
CA LYS A 594 -21.19 24.32 -12.04
C LYS A 594 -20.61 23.10 -11.34
N LEU A 595 -21.38 22.02 -11.31
CA LEU A 595 -21.08 20.82 -10.52
C LEU A 595 -20.78 19.60 -11.40
N PHE A 596 -20.31 18.53 -10.73
CA PHE A 596 -19.60 17.41 -11.33
C PHE A 596 -18.28 17.82 -12.04
N TRP A 597 -17.65 16.85 -12.70
CA TRP A 597 -16.41 17.01 -13.49
C TRP A 597 -16.64 17.61 -14.89
N ASP A 598 -17.86 17.51 -15.43
CA ASP A 598 -18.25 18.01 -16.77
C ASP A 598 -19.06 19.31 -16.72
N GLY A 599 -19.51 19.74 -15.54
CA GLY A 599 -20.28 20.98 -15.38
C GLY A 599 -21.70 20.87 -15.91
N ARG A 600 -22.34 19.71 -15.72
CA ARG A 600 -23.67 19.36 -16.24
C ARG A 600 -24.85 19.69 -15.31
N ALA A 601 -24.57 20.32 -14.17
CA ALA A 601 -25.58 20.81 -13.24
C ALA A 601 -25.16 22.21 -12.76
N GLU A 602 -26.11 23.13 -12.75
CA GLU A 602 -25.97 24.56 -12.45
C GLU A 602 -26.35 24.87 -10.98
N SER A 603 -26.79 23.86 -10.22
CA SER A 603 -27.15 23.97 -8.80
C SER A 603 -26.91 22.66 -8.05
N LEU A 604 -26.75 22.74 -6.72
CA LEU A 604 -26.67 21.56 -5.84
C LEU A 604 -27.99 20.77 -5.87
N GLU A 605 -29.12 21.47 -5.93
CA GLU A 605 -30.46 20.90 -6.05
C GLU A 605 -30.59 20.00 -7.30
N GLU A 606 -30.12 20.48 -8.46
CA GLU A 606 -30.06 19.71 -9.70
C GLU A 606 -29.06 18.55 -9.62
N GLN A 607 -27.89 18.76 -9.00
CA GLN A 607 -26.88 17.73 -8.77
C GLN A 607 -27.46 16.55 -7.97
N VAL A 608 -28.18 16.84 -6.88
CA VAL A 608 -28.79 15.84 -5.99
C VAL A 608 -29.89 15.07 -6.72
N ILE A 609 -30.77 15.75 -7.46
CA ILE A 609 -31.81 15.11 -8.29
C ILE A 609 -31.17 14.19 -9.34
N ALA A 610 -30.07 14.61 -9.97
CA ALA A 610 -29.35 13.82 -10.96
C ALA A 610 -28.73 12.55 -10.35
N VAL A 611 -28.10 12.62 -9.17
CA VAL A 611 -27.53 11.44 -8.49
C VAL A 611 -28.61 10.48 -7.99
N LEU A 612 -29.70 11.01 -7.42
CA LEU A 612 -30.84 10.21 -6.97
C LEU A 612 -31.43 9.40 -8.14
N ARG A 613 -31.75 10.05 -9.27
CA ARG A 613 -32.40 9.43 -10.43
C ARG A 613 -31.44 8.59 -11.30
N ASN A 614 -30.12 8.72 -11.18
CA ASN A 614 -29.16 7.99 -12.02
C ASN A 614 -29.20 6.48 -11.74
N PRO A 615 -29.47 5.63 -12.75
CA PRO A 615 -29.69 4.19 -12.56
C PRO A 615 -28.44 3.39 -12.18
N ASN A 616 -27.25 3.96 -12.38
CA ASN A 616 -25.98 3.35 -11.95
C ASN A 616 -25.53 3.83 -10.56
N GLU A 617 -26.05 4.96 -10.07
CA GLU A 617 -25.70 5.56 -8.77
C GLU A 617 -26.70 5.12 -7.69
N MET A 618 -27.69 5.95 -7.33
CA MET A 618 -28.69 5.61 -6.30
C MET A 618 -29.91 4.87 -6.86
N ARG A 619 -30.24 5.01 -8.16
CA ARG A 619 -31.39 4.38 -8.82
C ARG A 619 -32.72 4.58 -8.05
N ALA A 620 -32.93 5.76 -7.52
CA ALA A 620 -34.18 6.14 -6.85
C ALA A 620 -35.24 6.53 -7.89
N THR A 621 -36.49 6.15 -7.66
CA THR A 621 -37.65 6.79 -8.30
C THR A 621 -38.32 7.74 -7.31
N GLU A 622 -39.02 8.73 -7.84
CA GLU A 622 -39.77 9.70 -7.03
C GLU A 622 -40.79 9.01 -6.12
N GLU A 623 -41.58 8.09 -6.70
CA GLU A 623 -42.44 7.16 -5.96
C GLU A 623 -41.70 6.49 -4.79
N THR A 624 -40.58 5.80 -5.03
CA THR A 624 -39.85 5.09 -3.94
C THR A 624 -39.31 6.00 -2.83
N VAL A 625 -39.00 7.26 -3.14
CA VAL A 625 -38.54 8.26 -2.16
C VAL A 625 -39.71 8.81 -1.35
N LEU A 626 -40.81 9.19 -2.02
CA LEU A 626 -41.99 9.71 -1.35
C LEU A 626 -42.66 8.64 -0.49
N ASP A 627 -42.76 7.40 -0.97
CA ASP A 627 -43.29 6.26 -0.21
C ASP A 627 -42.46 5.94 1.03
N LEU A 628 -41.12 6.09 0.96
CA LEU A 628 -40.24 5.91 2.11
C LEU A 628 -40.50 6.99 3.17
N LEU A 629 -40.49 8.25 2.76
CA LEU A 629 -40.59 9.39 3.68
C LEU A 629 -42.00 9.54 4.25
N ALA A 630 -43.03 9.15 3.49
CA ALA A 630 -44.41 9.10 3.95
C ALA A 630 -44.63 8.11 5.10
N ARG A 631 -43.83 7.05 5.20
CA ARG A 631 -43.88 6.03 6.26
C ARG A 631 -43.20 6.47 7.57
N SER A 632 -43.01 7.76 7.82
CA SER A 632 -42.42 8.26 9.07
C SER A 632 -42.98 9.61 9.48
N ASP A 633 -43.69 9.64 10.61
CA ASP A 633 -44.22 10.88 11.20
C ASP A 633 -43.09 11.86 11.56
N VAL A 634 -41.90 11.34 11.87
CA VAL A 634 -40.70 12.14 12.15
C VAL A 634 -40.21 12.86 10.89
N TYR A 635 -40.27 12.25 9.70
CA TYR A 635 -39.99 12.97 8.46
C TYR A 635 -41.07 14.04 8.19
N GLN A 636 -42.36 13.73 8.37
CA GLN A 636 -43.44 14.72 8.19
C GLN A 636 -43.22 15.97 9.06
N VAL A 637 -42.87 15.80 10.34
CA VAL A 637 -42.55 16.91 11.26
C VAL A 637 -41.29 17.67 10.80
N LEU A 638 -40.24 16.98 10.37
CA LEU A 638 -39.01 17.63 9.87
C LEU A 638 -39.27 18.46 8.59
N PHE A 639 -40.08 17.97 7.65
CA PHE A 639 -40.47 18.75 6.45
C PHE A 639 -41.35 19.95 6.84
N GLN A 640 -42.33 19.76 7.73
CA GLN A 640 -43.18 20.83 8.26
C GLN A 640 -42.38 21.96 8.94
N HIS A 641 -41.31 21.64 9.67
CA HIS A 641 -40.40 22.64 10.26
C HIS A 641 -39.45 23.27 9.23
N SER A 642 -38.96 22.48 8.27
CA SER A 642 -37.98 22.94 7.26
C SER A 642 -38.57 23.88 6.22
N PHE A 643 -39.85 23.70 5.86
CA PHE A 643 -40.51 24.38 4.74
C PHE A 643 -41.80 25.13 5.12
N GLY A 644 -42.24 25.08 6.38
CA GLY A 644 -43.47 25.74 6.85
C GLY A 644 -44.77 25.01 6.48
N ASP A 645 -44.71 23.95 5.67
CA ASP A 645 -45.81 23.01 5.43
C ASP A 645 -45.27 21.59 5.23
N GLY A 646 -46.03 20.57 5.64
CA GLY A 646 -45.62 19.17 5.63
C GLY A 646 -45.54 18.48 4.26
N ARG A 647 -45.68 19.18 3.11
CA ARG A 647 -45.57 18.52 1.80
C ARG A 647 -44.15 18.02 1.57
N ILE A 648 -44.02 16.73 1.25
CA ILE A 648 -42.77 16.09 0.82
C ILE A 648 -42.80 16.00 -0.70
N THR A 649 -41.77 16.51 -1.37
CA THR A 649 -41.55 16.39 -2.83
C THR A 649 -40.07 16.09 -3.09
N ILE A 650 -39.72 15.63 -4.30
CA ILE A 650 -38.32 15.33 -4.64
C ILE A 650 -37.45 16.61 -4.70
N GLU A 651 -38.05 17.74 -5.07
CA GLU A 651 -37.42 19.06 -5.03
C GLU A 651 -37.09 19.42 -3.58
N ARG A 652 -38.02 19.25 -2.63
CA ARG A 652 -37.77 19.54 -1.21
C ARG A 652 -36.75 18.61 -0.58
N VAL A 653 -36.68 17.34 -1.01
CA VAL A 653 -35.59 16.42 -0.64
C VAL A 653 -34.24 16.98 -1.11
N ALA A 654 -34.16 17.43 -2.36
CA ALA A 654 -32.95 18.02 -2.92
C ALA A 654 -32.59 19.37 -2.28
N GLU A 655 -33.54 20.26 -2.06
CA GLU A 655 -33.38 21.54 -1.35
C GLU A 655 -32.86 21.33 0.07
N ALA A 656 -33.35 20.31 0.79
CA ALA A 656 -32.85 19.97 2.11
C ALA A 656 -31.40 19.49 2.06
N ILE A 657 -31.08 18.50 1.23
CA ILE A 657 -29.71 17.97 1.07
C ILE A 657 -28.75 19.09 0.64
N ALA A 658 -29.11 19.88 -0.37
CA ALA A 658 -28.33 21.01 -0.86
C ALA A 658 -28.20 22.15 0.17
N CYS A 659 -29.14 22.31 1.10
CA CYS A 659 -29.01 23.24 2.23
C CYS A 659 -27.95 22.76 3.23
N PHE A 660 -27.84 21.45 3.46
CA PHE A 660 -26.79 20.83 4.28
C PHE A 660 -25.42 20.86 3.58
N GLU A 661 -25.34 20.55 2.29
CA GLU A 661 -24.06 20.57 1.55
C GLU A 661 -23.40 21.95 1.54
N ARG A 662 -24.21 23.03 1.55
CA ARG A 662 -23.71 24.40 1.71
C ARG A 662 -23.09 24.69 3.09
N THR A 663 -23.35 23.91 4.13
CA THR A 663 -22.67 24.06 5.44
C THR A 663 -21.42 23.20 5.59
N ILE A 664 -21.13 22.33 4.61
CA ILE A 664 -19.87 21.55 4.52
C ILE A 664 -18.73 22.42 3.98
N VAL A 665 -18.35 23.46 4.73
CA VAL A 665 -17.32 24.45 4.33
C VAL A 665 -16.02 24.33 5.15
N GLY A 666 -14.90 24.67 4.52
CA GLY A 666 -13.60 24.85 5.17
C GLY A 666 -13.41 26.26 5.74
N GLY A 667 -12.16 26.74 5.73
CA GLY A 667 -11.75 28.02 6.29
C GLY A 667 -10.91 27.89 7.57
N SER A 668 -10.44 26.69 7.92
CA SER A 668 -9.55 26.41 9.06
C SER A 668 -8.27 25.64 8.69
N SER A 669 -7.97 25.51 7.40
CA SER A 669 -6.68 25.00 6.90
C SER A 669 -5.49 25.84 7.39
N ARG A 670 -4.27 25.28 7.31
CA ARG A 670 -3.05 25.99 7.71
C ARG A 670 -2.82 27.23 6.84
N PHE A 671 -3.18 27.18 5.56
CA PHE A 671 -3.22 28.34 4.67
C PHE A 671 -4.21 29.41 5.16
N ASP A 672 -5.43 29.05 5.56
CA ASP A 672 -6.38 30.04 6.09
C ASP A 672 -5.91 30.68 7.41
N VAL A 673 -5.16 29.95 8.22
CA VAL A 673 -4.54 30.48 9.44
C VAL A 673 -3.39 31.44 9.10
N PHE A 674 -2.55 31.09 8.11
CA PHE A 674 -1.53 31.98 7.54
C PHE A 674 -2.15 33.28 6.98
N MET A 675 -3.21 33.18 6.17
CA MET A 675 -3.92 34.34 5.59
C MET A 675 -4.59 35.24 6.66
N LYS A 676 -4.88 34.69 7.85
CA LYS A 676 -5.36 35.46 9.02
C LYS A 676 -4.22 36.11 9.82
N GLY A 677 -3.01 36.16 9.26
CA GLY A 677 -1.84 36.86 9.81
C GLY A 677 -0.92 36.01 10.69
N LYS A 678 -1.26 34.74 10.96
CA LYS A 678 -0.46 33.82 11.77
C LYS A 678 0.61 33.12 10.91
N ARG A 679 1.67 33.85 10.61
CA ARG A 679 2.74 33.45 9.66
C ARG A 679 3.65 32.35 10.21
N GLU A 680 3.70 32.19 11.52
CA GLU A 680 4.45 31.16 12.24
C GLU A 680 3.99 29.73 11.93
N VAL A 681 2.81 29.55 11.32
CA VAL A 681 2.29 28.22 10.97
C VAL A 681 2.86 27.64 9.66
N PHE A 682 3.67 28.40 8.92
CA PHE A 682 4.32 27.98 7.66
C PHE A 682 5.81 27.66 7.85
N GLN A 683 6.18 26.43 7.48
CA GLN A 683 7.56 25.94 7.40
C GLN A 683 8.27 26.46 6.15
N ASP A 684 9.59 26.47 6.17
CA ASP A 684 10.48 27.01 5.12
C ASP A 684 10.13 26.51 3.70
N SER A 685 9.81 25.22 3.56
CA SER A 685 9.36 24.58 2.31
C SER A 685 7.99 25.06 1.82
N GLU A 686 7.09 25.42 2.73
CA GLU A 686 5.71 25.85 2.43
C GLU A 686 5.68 27.31 1.98
N TRP A 687 6.59 28.14 2.50
CA TRP A 687 6.88 29.47 1.96
C TRP A 687 7.40 29.38 0.53
N ILE A 688 8.43 28.55 0.27
CA ILE A 688 8.94 28.33 -1.10
C ILE A 688 7.84 27.77 -2.00
N GLY A 689 7.07 26.80 -1.54
CA GLY A 689 5.98 26.18 -2.30
C GLY A 689 4.88 27.18 -2.69
N LEU A 690 4.54 28.15 -1.83
CA LEU A 690 3.66 29.27 -2.16
C LEU A 690 4.24 30.13 -3.30
N ASP A 691 5.53 30.46 -3.23
CA ASP A 691 6.19 31.28 -4.25
C ASP A 691 6.30 30.56 -5.60
N LEU A 692 6.69 29.28 -5.58
CA LEU A 692 6.66 28.38 -6.72
C LEU A 692 5.26 28.32 -7.33
N TYR A 693 4.24 28.03 -6.52
CA TYR A 693 2.84 27.92 -6.95
C TYR A 693 2.36 29.14 -7.74
N ARG A 694 2.70 30.34 -7.25
CA ARG A 694 2.29 31.62 -7.84
C ARG A 694 3.13 32.04 -9.05
N ARG A 695 4.44 31.75 -9.08
CA ARG A 695 5.38 32.34 -10.07
C ARG A 695 6.08 31.36 -11.02
N GLU A 696 6.39 30.15 -10.59
CA GLU A 696 7.31 29.26 -11.33
C GLU A 696 6.63 27.96 -11.78
N ALA A 697 5.77 27.39 -10.94
CA ALA A 697 4.93 26.24 -11.24
C ALA A 697 3.68 26.57 -12.07
N ARG A 698 3.38 27.88 -12.26
CA ARG A 698 2.29 28.41 -13.09
C ARG A 698 0.88 27.91 -12.73
N CYS A 699 0.68 27.34 -11.54
CA CYS A 699 -0.58 26.71 -11.11
C CYS A 699 -1.78 27.68 -11.14
N MET A 700 -1.55 28.96 -10.84
CA MET A 700 -2.59 30.00 -10.85
C MET A 700 -3.23 30.28 -12.22
N ASN A 701 -2.72 29.73 -13.32
CA ASN A 701 -3.37 29.90 -14.64
C ASN A 701 -4.73 29.19 -14.75
N CYS A 702 -5.00 28.18 -13.90
CA CYS A 702 -6.34 27.60 -13.71
C CYS A 702 -6.74 27.60 -12.22
N HIS A 703 -5.78 27.41 -11.31
CA HIS A 703 -6.05 27.24 -9.88
C HIS A 703 -5.82 28.54 -9.10
N HIS A 704 -6.76 29.48 -9.17
CA HIS A 704 -6.66 30.78 -8.48
C HIS A 704 -7.91 31.09 -7.65
N GLY A 705 -7.90 32.22 -6.93
CA GLY A 705 -8.98 32.62 -6.02
C GLY A 705 -9.07 31.76 -4.75
N PRO A 706 -10.05 32.05 -3.87
CA PRO A 706 -10.22 31.35 -2.59
C PRO A 706 -10.38 29.82 -2.65
N LEU A 707 -10.87 29.28 -3.76
CA LEU A 707 -11.03 27.84 -3.98
C LEU A 707 -9.81 27.16 -4.60
N PHE A 708 -8.79 27.93 -5.01
CA PHE A 708 -7.70 27.41 -5.86
C PHE A 708 -8.28 26.76 -7.13
N SER A 709 -9.24 27.44 -7.77
CA SER A 709 -10.00 27.00 -8.94
C SER A 709 -10.71 28.21 -9.58
N ASP A 710 -10.53 28.34 -10.89
CA ASP A 710 -11.24 29.28 -11.78
C ASP A 710 -12.69 28.88 -12.08
N GLY A 711 -13.08 27.64 -11.76
CA GLY A 711 -14.37 27.04 -12.12
C GLY A 711 -14.56 26.77 -13.62
N GLN A 712 -13.54 26.99 -14.45
CA GLN A 712 -13.58 26.82 -15.91
C GLN A 712 -13.27 25.37 -16.31
N PHE A 713 -13.17 25.12 -17.61
CA PHE A 713 -12.98 23.79 -18.18
C PHE A 713 -11.73 23.73 -19.05
N HIS A 714 -10.86 22.75 -18.81
CA HIS A 714 -9.60 22.57 -19.54
C HIS A 714 -9.39 21.10 -19.90
N ASP A 715 -8.82 20.82 -21.08
CA ASP A 715 -8.29 19.50 -21.39
C ASP A 715 -6.83 19.45 -20.92
N VAL A 716 -6.54 18.48 -20.06
CA VAL A 716 -5.21 18.20 -19.51
C VAL A 716 -4.56 16.98 -20.18
N GLY A 717 -5.07 16.54 -21.33
CA GLY A 717 -4.59 15.37 -22.08
C GLY A 717 -5.06 14.03 -21.54
N LEU A 718 -6.01 14.03 -20.60
CA LEU A 718 -6.52 12.84 -19.89
C LEU A 718 -7.88 12.35 -20.44
N SER A 719 -8.25 12.73 -21.66
CA SER A 719 -9.50 12.29 -22.30
C SER A 719 -9.48 10.86 -22.85
N TYR A 720 -8.30 10.24 -22.98
CA TYR A 720 -8.10 8.91 -23.57
C TYR A 720 -8.79 8.71 -24.94
N TYR A 721 -8.94 9.78 -25.73
CA TYR A 721 -9.71 9.79 -26.99
C TYR A 721 -9.29 8.68 -27.97
N GLY A 722 -10.27 7.92 -28.44
CA GLY A 722 -10.09 6.75 -29.32
C GLY A 722 -9.43 5.55 -28.63
N ARG A 723 -9.54 5.41 -27.30
CA ARG A 723 -8.91 4.34 -26.50
C ARG A 723 -9.86 3.79 -25.43
N LYS A 724 -9.45 2.67 -24.80
CA LYS A 724 -10.10 2.19 -23.58
C LYS A 724 -10.02 3.27 -22.49
N PHE A 725 -11.11 3.44 -21.74
CA PHE A 725 -11.32 4.50 -20.74
C PHE A 725 -11.52 5.91 -21.31
N GLU A 726 -11.90 6.07 -22.57
CA GLU A 726 -12.25 7.36 -23.16
C GLU A 726 -13.25 8.16 -22.31
N ASP A 727 -12.86 9.38 -21.94
CA ASP A 727 -13.75 10.41 -21.43
C ASP A 727 -13.66 11.75 -22.16
N LEU A 728 -14.68 11.98 -23.00
CA LEU A 728 -14.93 13.21 -23.73
C LEU A 728 -15.28 14.40 -22.82
N GLY A 729 -15.50 14.18 -21.51
CA GLY A 729 -15.70 15.25 -20.54
C GLY A 729 -16.93 16.09 -20.85
N ARG A 730 -16.73 17.41 -20.91
CA ARG A 730 -17.77 18.42 -21.11
C ARG A 730 -18.52 18.31 -22.44
N TYR A 731 -17.91 17.76 -23.50
CA TYR A 731 -18.58 17.50 -24.79
C TYR A 731 -19.94 16.79 -24.63
N ARG A 732 -20.08 15.91 -23.63
CA ARG A 732 -21.35 15.18 -23.33
C ARG A 732 -22.48 16.05 -22.76
N VAL A 733 -22.24 17.35 -22.60
CA VAL A 733 -23.15 18.36 -22.05
C VAL A 733 -23.46 19.45 -23.08
N THR A 734 -22.50 19.75 -23.96
CA THR A 734 -22.56 20.87 -24.92
C THR A 734 -22.61 20.45 -26.39
N ASP A 735 -22.26 19.20 -26.72
CA ASP A 735 -22.03 18.67 -28.08
C ASP A 735 -21.03 19.47 -28.95
N ASP A 736 -20.37 20.49 -28.38
CA ASP A 736 -19.35 21.32 -29.04
C ASP A 736 -18.02 20.54 -29.15
N PRO A 737 -17.50 20.27 -30.37
CA PRO A 737 -16.20 19.62 -30.57
C PRO A 737 -15.03 20.24 -29.80
N HIS A 738 -15.08 21.54 -29.46
CA HIS A 738 -14.08 22.22 -28.65
C HIS A 738 -14.12 21.84 -27.16
N ASP A 739 -15.20 21.24 -26.66
CA ASP A 739 -15.35 20.74 -25.29
C ASP A 739 -14.92 19.28 -25.10
N VAL A 740 -14.38 18.63 -26.14
CA VAL A 740 -13.87 17.25 -26.06
C VAL A 740 -12.64 17.17 -25.17
N GLY A 741 -12.77 16.40 -24.09
CA GLY A 741 -11.73 16.17 -23.10
C GLY A 741 -11.59 17.27 -22.06
N ARG A 742 -12.40 18.34 -22.13
CA ARG A 742 -12.37 19.42 -21.15
C ARG A 742 -13.12 18.99 -19.88
N PHE A 743 -12.49 19.19 -18.73
CA PHE A 743 -13.06 18.94 -17.40
C PHE A 743 -12.96 20.18 -16.53
N ARG A 744 -13.88 20.31 -15.57
CA ARG A 744 -13.89 21.42 -14.61
C ARG A 744 -12.61 21.41 -13.78
N THR A 745 -11.98 22.56 -13.63
CA THR A 745 -10.85 22.75 -12.71
C THR A 745 -11.29 22.43 -11.27
N PRO A 746 -10.75 21.38 -10.62
CA PRO A 746 -11.11 21.06 -9.23
C PRO A 746 -10.52 22.09 -8.27
N SER A 747 -11.13 22.20 -7.08
CA SER A 747 -10.51 22.88 -5.93
C SER A 747 -9.23 22.14 -5.52
N LEU A 748 -8.17 22.86 -5.14
CA LEU A 748 -6.98 22.26 -4.52
C LEU A 748 -7.06 22.18 -2.98
N ARG A 749 -8.08 22.78 -2.35
CA ARG A 749 -8.36 22.55 -0.92
C ARG A 749 -8.67 21.08 -0.68
N ASP A 750 -8.10 20.54 0.40
CA ASP A 750 -8.20 19.14 0.81
C ASP A 750 -7.67 18.09 -0.20
N ILE A 751 -6.89 18.49 -1.22
CA ILE A 751 -6.44 17.62 -2.33
C ILE A 751 -5.84 16.28 -1.88
N THR A 752 -4.99 16.28 -0.86
CA THR A 752 -4.33 15.09 -0.28
C THR A 752 -5.26 14.22 0.57
N GLN A 753 -6.40 14.73 1.02
CA GLN A 753 -7.43 13.95 1.72
C GLN A 753 -8.46 13.34 0.75
N THR A 754 -8.40 13.68 -0.54
CA THR A 754 -9.33 13.24 -1.58
C THR A 754 -8.65 12.40 -2.68
N THR A 755 -7.52 11.75 -2.39
CA THR A 755 -6.87 10.85 -3.35
C THR A 755 -7.60 9.50 -3.43
N PRO A 756 -7.52 8.75 -4.56
CA PRO A 756 -6.81 9.05 -5.81
C PRO A 756 -7.40 10.22 -6.62
N LEU A 757 -6.52 10.95 -7.31
CA LEU A 757 -6.81 12.22 -8.00
C LEU A 757 -7.19 12.07 -9.48
N MET A 758 -7.65 13.20 -10.04
CA MET A 758 -8.23 13.38 -11.39
C MET A 758 -9.59 12.72 -11.55
N HIS A 759 -10.33 13.10 -12.60
CA HIS A 759 -11.67 12.58 -12.87
C HIS A 759 -11.73 11.04 -12.99
N ASN A 760 -10.60 10.37 -13.22
CA ASN A 760 -10.46 8.92 -13.36
C ASN A 760 -9.81 8.24 -12.14
N GLY A 761 -9.38 8.98 -11.11
CA GLY A 761 -8.83 8.44 -9.87
C GLY A 761 -7.60 7.53 -10.05
N LEU A 762 -6.67 7.90 -10.93
CA LEU A 762 -5.49 7.09 -11.27
C LEU A 762 -4.16 7.61 -10.69
N PHE A 763 -4.17 8.73 -9.95
CA PHE A 763 -2.93 9.44 -9.60
C PHE A 763 -2.87 9.89 -8.14
N GLU A 764 -1.72 9.74 -7.49
CA GLU A 764 -1.39 10.43 -6.24
C GLU A 764 -0.75 11.80 -6.52
N LEU A 765 -0.75 12.70 -5.53
CA LEU A 765 -0.25 14.08 -5.70
C LEU A 765 1.17 14.16 -6.31
N PRO A 766 2.18 13.36 -5.87
CA PRO A 766 3.51 13.39 -6.50
C PRO A 766 3.48 13.01 -7.99
N GLY A 767 2.59 12.10 -8.39
CA GLY A 767 2.39 11.74 -9.81
C GLY A 767 1.77 12.89 -10.60
N VAL A 768 0.76 13.55 -10.04
CA VAL A 768 0.11 14.73 -10.63
C VAL A 768 1.11 15.87 -10.84
N LEU A 769 1.92 16.21 -9.82
CA LEU A 769 2.93 17.28 -9.92
C LEU A 769 4.00 16.97 -10.97
N ASN A 770 4.48 15.73 -11.05
CA ASN A 770 5.41 15.32 -12.10
C ASN A 770 4.81 15.40 -13.52
N MET A 771 3.51 15.11 -13.68
CA MET A 771 2.84 15.23 -14.97
C MET A 771 2.67 16.70 -15.39
N TYR A 772 2.30 17.59 -14.46
CA TYR A 772 2.26 19.04 -14.74
C TYR A 772 3.65 19.61 -15.03
N ASN A 773 4.70 19.19 -14.31
CA ASN A 773 6.09 19.58 -14.59
C ASN A 773 6.55 19.16 -16.01
N ALA A 774 6.12 17.98 -16.46
CA ALA A 774 6.31 17.51 -17.84
C ALA A 774 5.38 18.19 -18.88
N GLY A 775 4.54 19.15 -18.46
CA GLY A 775 3.62 19.91 -19.31
C GLY A 775 2.32 19.19 -19.66
N MET A 776 1.98 18.07 -19.02
CA MET A 776 0.85 17.17 -19.33
C MET A 776 0.91 16.51 -20.74
N PRO A 777 0.38 15.28 -20.90
CA PRO A 777 0.50 14.52 -22.14
C PRO A 777 -0.22 15.20 -23.32
N ALA A 778 0.51 15.51 -24.40
CA ALA A 778 -0.09 15.94 -25.66
C ALA A 778 -0.51 14.71 -26.49
N LEU A 779 -1.81 14.61 -26.79
CA LEU A 779 -2.33 13.58 -27.69
C LEU A 779 -1.93 13.92 -29.14
N LYS A 780 -1.28 13.00 -29.84
CA LYS A 780 -0.93 13.15 -31.27
C LYS A 780 -1.97 12.40 -32.13
N PRO A 781 -2.58 13.04 -33.14
CA PRO A 781 -3.57 12.40 -34.00
C PRO A 781 -2.91 11.38 -34.93
N LYS A 782 -3.57 10.23 -35.13
CA LYS A 782 -3.24 9.30 -36.22
C LYS A 782 -3.54 9.95 -37.57
N ALA A 783 -3.01 9.41 -38.66
CA ALA A 783 -3.30 9.89 -40.02
C ALA A 783 -4.81 10.02 -40.30
N SER A 784 -5.61 9.02 -39.89
CA SER A 784 -7.07 9.00 -40.00
C SER A 784 -7.81 9.95 -39.05
N GLN A 785 -7.10 10.66 -38.16
CA GLN A 785 -7.66 11.61 -37.20
C GLN A 785 -7.20 13.05 -37.46
N ARG A 786 -6.37 13.30 -38.49
CA ARG A 786 -5.88 14.66 -38.82
C ARG A 786 -6.99 15.63 -39.21
N SER A 787 -8.11 15.12 -39.72
CA SER A 787 -9.33 15.86 -40.07
C SER A 787 -10.48 15.62 -39.07
N ASP A 788 -10.25 14.93 -37.96
CA ASP A 788 -11.28 14.72 -36.94
C ASP A 788 -11.48 16.01 -36.15
N VAL A 789 -12.59 16.70 -36.43
CA VAL A 789 -12.93 18.00 -35.85
C VAL A 789 -13.12 17.94 -34.32
N ARG A 790 -13.31 16.73 -33.76
CA ARG A 790 -13.44 16.45 -32.33
C ARG A 790 -12.13 15.98 -31.69
N PHE A 791 -11.01 15.98 -32.40
CA PHE A 791 -9.74 15.56 -31.80
C PHE A 791 -9.33 16.54 -30.67
N PRO A 792 -9.14 16.05 -29.43
CA PRO A 792 -8.94 16.90 -28.25
C PRO A 792 -7.70 17.78 -28.36
N ARG A 793 -7.82 19.03 -27.90
CA ARG A 793 -6.72 20.00 -27.81
C ARG A 793 -6.42 20.32 -26.36
N LYS A 794 -5.27 19.84 -25.88
CA LYS A 794 -4.72 20.15 -24.57
C LYS A 794 -4.62 21.68 -24.38
N SER A 795 -5.04 22.17 -23.21
CA SER A 795 -5.01 23.59 -22.83
C SER A 795 -3.62 24.21 -23.00
N ASP A 796 -3.55 25.40 -23.61
CA ASP A 796 -2.29 26.08 -23.94
C ASP A 796 -1.50 26.55 -22.70
N HIS A 797 -2.14 26.79 -21.56
CA HIS A 797 -1.46 27.16 -20.32
C HIS A 797 -0.45 26.09 -19.84
N LEU A 798 -0.63 24.84 -20.29
CA LEU A 798 0.14 23.65 -19.88
C LEU A 798 1.47 23.53 -20.64
N LYS A 799 2.46 24.30 -20.17
CA LYS A 799 3.86 24.25 -20.61
C LYS A 799 4.69 23.32 -19.70
N PRO A 800 5.76 22.65 -20.21
CA PRO A 800 6.77 22.03 -19.35
C PRO A 800 7.43 23.08 -18.45
N LEU A 801 7.76 22.73 -17.21
CA LEU A 801 8.18 23.71 -16.18
C LEU A 801 9.66 23.59 -15.79
N GLY A 802 10.28 22.43 -15.97
CA GLY A 802 11.71 22.21 -15.65
C GLY A 802 12.04 22.27 -14.15
N LEU A 803 11.03 22.12 -13.28
CA LEU A 803 11.21 22.04 -11.84
C LEU A 803 11.95 20.75 -11.46
N ASN A 804 12.77 20.80 -10.41
CA ASN A 804 13.46 19.63 -9.88
C ASN A 804 12.70 19.02 -8.69
N LYS A 805 13.19 17.88 -8.16
CA LYS A 805 12.55 17.19 -7.03
C LYS A 805 12.38 18.12 -5.81
N GLN A 806 13.37 18.94 -5.49
CA GLN A 806 13.32 19.86 -4.36
C GLN A 806 12.19 20.89 -4.53
N ASP A 807 12.04 21.49 -5.72
CA ASP A 807 10.94 22.39 -6.05
C ASP A 807 9.57 21.67 -5.96
N LEU A 808 9.47 20.42 -6.44
CA LEU A 808 8.23 19.64 -6.41
C LEU A 808 7.83 19.22 -4.99
N ASP A 809 8.80 18.91 -4.13
CA ASP A 809 8.58 18.58 -2.72
C ASP A 809 8.12 19.82 -1.93
N ASP A 810 8.71 21.00 -2.19
CA ASP A 810 8.27 22.29 -1.63
C ASP A 810 6.84 22.65 -2.08
N LEU A 811 6.55 22.51 -3.38
CA LEU A 811 5.21 22.71 -3.94
C LEU A 811 4.18 21.75 -3.32
N ALA A 812 4.55 20.49 -3.10
CA ALA A 812 3.72 19.52 -2.40
C ALA A 812 3.50 19.89 -0.92
N ALA A 813 4.52 20.44 -0.25
CA ALA A 813 4.39 20.93 1.12
C ALA A 813 3.38 22.09 1.20
N PHE A 814 3.48 23.07 0.29
CA PHE A 814 2.48 24.16 0.22
C PHE A 814 1.06 23.63 -0.03
N LEU A 815 0.86 22.69 -0.96
CA LEU A 815 -0.46 22.14 -1.23
C LEU A 815 -1.07 21.39 -0.03
N LYS A 816 -0.25 20.76 0.82
CA LYS A 816 -0.69 20.20 2.12
C LYS A 816 -1.14 21.26 3.12
N THR A 817 -0.76 22.53 2.98
CA THR A 817 -1.29 23.61 3.83
C THR A 817 -2.77 23.94 3.54
N LEU A 818 -3.29 23.50 2.39
CA LEU A 818 -4.68 23.67 1.97
C LEU A 818 -5.62 22.59 2.55
N GLU A 819 -5.10 21.67 3.37
CA GLU A 819 -5.87 20.67 4.10
C GLU A 819 -6.62 21.27 5.29
N GLU A 820 -7.91 20.95 5.43
CA GLU A 820 -8.66 21.21 6.66
C GLU A 820 -8.32 20.16 7.74
N PRO A 821 -8.31 20.56 9.03
CA PRO A 821 -8.22 19.61 10.13
C PRO A 821 -9.34 18.56 10.04
N LYS A 822 -8.99 17.27 10.21
CA LYS A 822 -9.96 16.16 10.16
C LYS A 822 -11.00 16.28 11.29
N ARG A 823 -12.22 16.68 10.94
CA ARG A 823 -13.38 16.75 11.84
C ARG A 823 -14.28 15.54 11.59
N ARG A 824 -14.30 14.59 12.52
CA ARG A 824 -15.22 13.45 12.45
C ARG A 824 -16.67 13.94 12.48
N MET A 825 -17.49 13.47 11.55
CA MET A 825 -18.93 13.69 11.60
C MET A 825 -19.66 12.37 11.85
N ALA A 826 -20.30 12.24 13.01
CA ALA A 826 -21.24 11.16 13.25
C ALA A 826 -22.45 11.28 12.29
N ALA A 827 -22.80 10.17 11.66
CA ALA A 827 -24.09 10.00 10.99
C ALA A 827 -25.22 10.25 12.01
N PRO A 828 -26.31 10.92 11.62
CA PRO A 828 -27.46 11.11 12.50
C PRO A 828 -28.21 9.78 12.69
N PRO A 829 -28.93 9.60 13.81
CA PRO A 829 -29.91 8.52 13.90
C PRO A 829 -30.98 8.72 12.81
N LEU A 830 -31.26 7.66 12.05
CA LEU A 830 -32.26 7.71 11.00
C LEU A 830 -33.67 7.58 11.59
N PRO A 831 -34.66 8.35 11.12
CA PRO A 831 -36.06 8.21 11.53
C PRO A 831 -36.57 6.78 11.37
N GLU A 832 -37.31 6.31 12.38
CA GLU A 832 -38.03 5.04 12.33
C GLU A 832 -39.10 5.07 11.22
N LEU A 833 -39.41 3.90 10.67
CA LEU A 833 -40.44 3.73 9.65
C LEU A 833 -41.58 2.89 10.21
N HIS A 834 -42.81 3.29 9.90
CA HIS A 834 -44.01 2.48 10.12
C HIS A 834 -43.83 1.11 9.44
N ILE A 835 -43.94 0.06 10.25
CA ILE A 835 -43.99 -1.31 9.73
C ILE A 835 -45.30 -1.45 8.99
N LEU A 836 -45.24 -1.79 7.70
CA LEU A 836 -46.43 -2.30 7.02
C LEU A 836 -46.64 -3.73 7.47
N ASP A 837 -47.82 -4.02 8.02
CA ASP A 837 -48.30 -5.40 8.13
C ASP A 837 -48.35 -6.00 6.72
N PHE A 838 -47.54 -7.04 6.50
CA PHE A 838 -47.59 -7.81 5.27
C PHE A 838 -48.81 -8.75 5.32
N PRO A 839 -49.73 -8.71 4.35
CA PRO A 839 -50.82 -9.67 4.22
C PRO A 839 -50.35 -11.02 3.67
#